data_AF-A0A8D1LVH2-F1
#
_entry.id   AF-A0A8D1LVH2-F1
#
_cell.length_a   1.000
_cell.length_b   1.000
_cell.length_c   1.000
_cell.angle_alpha   90.00
_cell.angle_beta   90.00
_cell.angle_gamma   90.00
#
_symmetry.space_group_name_H-M   'P 1'
#
loop_
_entity.id
_entity.type
_entity.pdbx_description
1 polymer ?
#
loop_
_entity_poly.entity_id
_entity_poly.type
_entity_poly.pdbx_seq_one_letter_code
_entity_poly.pdbx_strand_id
1 'polypeptide(L)'
;MALNPVPDTEAKSGAQVSEEETDGQRTSSQWRRDGAGTRARAKCESSSRRLPVCPEPRARGSSQVVLPDQFRPPSAPRPSVQAPPLSPGPALPARAEARVRGGEGAGPRGRACALLPAVRMRAPGSGALAGEDGGGRAGRHHGRRLLRERGRVGRRGGRRPGVEPVQVQETVENHLKSLLIKHFDPRKADSIFTEEGETPAWLEQMIAHTTWRDLFYKLAEAHPDCLMLNFTVKLISDAGYQGEITSVSTACQQLEVFSRVLRTSLATILDGGEENLEKHLPEFAKMVCHGEHTYLFAQAMMSVLAQEEQGGSAVRRVAQEVQRFAQEKGHDASQITLALGTAASYPRACQALGAMLSKGALNPADITVLFKMFTSMDPPPVELIRVPAFLDLFMQSLFKPGARINQDHKHKYIHILAYAASVVETWKKNKRVSINKDELKSTSKAVETVHNLCCNENKGASELVAELSTLYQCIRFPVVAMGVLKWVDWTVSEPRYFQLQTDHTPVHLALLDEISTCHQLLHPQVLQLLVKLFETEHSQLDVMEQLELKKTLLDRMVHLLSRGHVLPVVSYIRKCLEKLDTDISLIRHFVTEVLDVIAPPYTSDFVQLFLPILENDSIAGTIKTEGEHDPVTEFIAHCKSNFILVN
;
A
#
# COMPACT_ATOMS: atom_id res chain seq x y z
N MET A 1 -45.66 47.80 -15.93
CA MET A 1 -47.02 48.35 -15.78
C MET A 1 -47.93 47.56 -16.72
N ALA A 2 -49.00 46.95 -16.19
CA ALA A 2 -50.17 46.40 -16.91
C ALA A 2 -49.92 45.33 -18.02
N LEU A 3 -50.85 44.44 -18.40
CA LEU A 3 -52.06 43.86 -17.80
C LEU A 3 -52.37 42.53 -18.57
N ASN A 4 -53.19 41.63 -18.00
CA ASN A 4 -53.77 40.43 -18.67
C ASN A 4 -54.92 40.85 -19.65
N PRO A 5 -55.80 39.98 -20.24
CA PRO A 5 -55.96 38.51 -20.17
C PRO A 5 -56.37 37.76 -21.49
N VAL A 6 -56.69 36.46 -21.31
CA VAL A 6 -57.37 35.40 -22.12
C VAL A 6 -58.50 35.86 -23.09
N PRO A 7 -58.92 35.01 -24.06
CA PRO A 7 -60.14 34.19 -23.81
C PRO A 7 -60.14 32.74 -24.35
N ASP A 8 -60.99 31.90 -23.74
CA ASP A 8 -61.30 30.51 -24.13
C ASP A 8 -62.21 30.39 -25.36
N THR A 9 -62.37 29.17 -25.90
CA THR A 9 -63.58 28.77 -26.66
C THR A 9 -63.83 27.25 -26.61
N GLU A 10 -65.05 26.84 -26.20
CA GLU A 10 -65.53 25.45 -26.23
C GLU A 10 -66.21 25.09 -27.57
N ALA A 11 -66.19 23.79 -27.96
CA ALA A 11 -67.33 23.00 -28.51
C ALA A 11 -66.84 21.55 -28.74
N LYS A 12 -67.38 20.44 -28.18
CA LYS A 12 -68.75 19.87 -28.03
C LYS A 12 -69.36 19.23 -29.29
N SER A 13 -69.36 17.88 -29.32
CA SER A 13 -70.37 16.91 -29.84
C SER A 13 -69.68 15.57 -30.17
N GLY A 14 -70.29 14.38 -30.09
CA GLY A 14 -71.60 14.01 -29.56
C GLY A 14 -71.78 12.47 -29.55
N ALA A 15 -72.18 11.94 -28.40
CA ALA A 15 -73.10 10.82 -28.12
C ALA A 15 -73.28 9.63 -29.10
N GLN A 16 -73.24 8.42 -28.54
CA GLN A 16 -74.46 7.58 -28.44
C GLN A 16 -74.38 6.53 -27.30
N VAL A 17 -75.56 6.20 -26.75
CA VAL A 17 -75.82 5.30 -25.62
C VAL A 17 -76.85 4.27 -26.07
N SER A 18 -76.81 3.04 -25.56
CA SER A 18 -77.98 2.16 -25.42
C SER A 18 -77.73 1.12 -24.32
N GLU A 19 -78.69 0.99 -23.42
CA GLU A 19 -78.76 0.00 -22.34
C GLU A 19 -79.44 -1.29 -22.86
N GLU A 20 -79.34 -2.40 -22.11
CA GLU A 20 -80.52 -3.00 -21.45
C GLU A 20 -80.15 -4.14 -20.48
N GLU A 21 -81.09 -4.45 -19.58
CA GLU A 21 -80.93 -5.29 -18.39
C GLU A 21 -81.33 -6.77 -18.62
N THR A 22 -80.89 -7.70 -17.75
CA THR A 22 -81.77 -8.34 -16.72
C THR A 22 -81.16 -9.61 -16.08
N ASP A 23 -81.07 -9.56 -14.74
CA ASP A 23 -81.51 -10.54 -13.71
C ASP A 23 -81.21 -12.07 -13.78
N GLY A 24 -81.09 -12.71 -12.60
CA GLY A 24 -81.09 -14.18 -12.47
C GLY A 24 -80.23 -14.80 -11.35
N GLN A 25 -80.83 -15.07 -10.19
CA GLN A 25 -80.19 -15.69 -8.99
C GLN A 25 -80.14 -17.24 -9.02
N ARG A 26 -79.18 -17.85 -8.29
CA ARG A 26 -79.32 -19.02 -7.35
C ARG A 26 -77.94 -19.59 -6.91
N THR A 27 -77.48 -19.44 -5.66
CA THR A 27 -77.74 -20.18 -4.38
C THR A 27 -77.03 -21.54 -4.17
N SER A 28 -76.57 -21.77 -2.93
CA SER A 28 -76.00 -23.00 -2.33
C SER A 28 -74.55 -23.38 -2.72
N SER A 29 -73.74 -23.99 -1.84
CA SER A 29 -73.98 -24.38 -0.43
C SER A 29 -72.69 -24.51 0.40
N GLN A 30 -72.82 -24.23 1.70
CA GLN A 30 -71.92 -24.68 2.78
C GLN A 30 -71.53 -26.16 2.69
N TRP A 31 -70.28 -26.48 3.04
CA TRP A 31 -69.99 -27.59 3.97
C TRP A 31 -68.95 -27.16 5.00
N ARG A 32 -69.16 -27.58 6.26
CA ARG A 32 -68.28 -27.35 7.42
C ARG A 32 -67.49 -28.63 7.73
N ARG A 33 -66.45 -28.47 8.57
CA ARG A 33 -65.95 -29.46 9.55
C ARG A 33 -65.29 -30.72 8.94
N ASP A 34 -64.36 -31.43 9.57
CA ASP A 34 -63.64 -31.35 10.88
C ASP A 34 -62.14 -31.65 10.60
N GLY A 35 -61.14 -31.55 11.50
CA GLY A 35 -61.06 -31.23 12.92
C GLY A 35 -59.67 -31.63 13.47
N ALA A 36 -59.41 -31.33 14.76
CA ALA A 36 -58.13 -31.58 15.50
C ALA A 36 -56.87 -30.86 14.94
N GLY A 37 -55.99 -30.24 15.74
CA GLY A 37 -55.52 -30.64 17.07
C GLY A 37 -54.28 -31.54 16.88
N THR A 38 -53.07 -31.24 17.37
CA THR A 38 -52.74 -30.59 18.65
C THR A 38 -51.32 -30.00 18.62
N ARG A 39 -51.02 -29.04 19.50
CA ARG A 39 -49.64 -28.59 19.79
C ARG A 39 -48.74 -29.76 20.24
N ALA A 40 -47.50 -29.80 19.77
CA ALA A 40 -46.38 -30.33 20.55
C ALA A 40 -45.05 -29.67 20.14
N ARG A 41 -44.31 -29.14 21.13
CA ARG A 41 -42.87 -28.85 20.98
C ARG A 41 -42.11 -30.17 20.89
N ALA A 42 -41.07 -30.23 20.07
CA ALA A 42 -39.94 -31.13 20.28
C ALA A 42 -38.63 -30.36 20.07
N LYS A 43 -37.75 -30.44 21.07
CA LYS A 43 -36.30 -30.15 20.93
C LYS A 43 -35.62 -31.37 20.29
N CYS A 44 -34.29 -31.26 20.15
CA CYS A 44 -33.34 -32.25 19.65
C CYS A 44 -33.15 -32.21 18.11
N GLU A 45 -31.94 -32.38 17.57
CA GLU A 45 -30.67 -32.70 18.24
C GLU A 45 -29.45 -32.19 17.48
N SER A 46 -28.33 -32.05 18.19
CA SER A 46 -27.03 -31.82 17.59
C SER A 46 -26.62 -33.00 16.70
N SER A 47 -26.12 -32.72 15.50
CA SER A 47 -25.41 -33.71 14.70
C SER A 47 -24.36 -33.03 13.85
N SER A 48 -23.13 -33.04 14.39
CA SER A 48 -21.93 -32.64 13.67
C SER A 48 -21.77 -33.50 12.41
N ARG A 49 -22.03 -32.92 11.23
CA ARG A 49 -21.61 -33.50 9.95
C ARG A 49 -20.39 -32.75 9.45
N ARG A 50 -19.22 -33.29 9.79
CA ARG A 50 -17.96 -32.97 9.12
C ARG A 50 -18.15 -33.18 7.62
N LEU A 51 -17.95 -32.14 6.82
CA LEU A 51 -17.74 -32.33 5.38
C LEU A 51 -16.34 -32.92 5.15
N PRO A 52 -16.12 -33.71 4.08
CA PRO A 52 -14.89 -34.49 3.95
C PRO A 52 -13.68 -33.59 3.68
N VAL A 53 -12.61 -33.80 4.45
CA VAL A 53 -11.30 -33.26 4.14
C VAL A 53 -10.79 -33.94 2.87
N CYS A 54 -10.56 -33.18 1.80
CA CYS A 54 -9.86 -33.69 0.62
C CYS A 54 -8.42 -34.08 1.03
N PRO A 55 -7.94 -35.30 0.70
CA PRO A 55 -6.64 -35.75 1.14
C PRO A 55 -5.51 -35.03 0.40
N GLU A 56 -4.48 -34.64 1.14
CA GLU A 56 -3.21 -34.15 0.58
C GLU A 56 -2.60 -35.19 -0.39
N PRO A 57 -2.04 -34.77 -1.53
CA PRO A 57 -1.36 -35.68 -2.44
C PRO A 57 -0.04 -36.15 -1.82
N ARG A 58 -0.04 -37.37 -1.27
CA ARG A 58 1.19 -38.06 -0.83
C ARG A 58 2.21 -38.10 -1.96
N ALA A 59 3.40 -37.58 -1.71
CA ALA A 59 4.54 -37.73 -2.59
C ALA A 59 4.79 -39.22 -2.90
N ARG A 60 4.88 -39.56 -4.19
CA ARG A 60 5.34 -40.87 -4.67
C ARG A 60 6.28 -40.69 -5.85
N GLY A 61 7.41 -41.40 -5.77
CA GLY A 61 8.02 -42.05 -6.92
C GLY A 61 8.68 -41.13 -7.93
N SER A 62 9.95 -40.81 -7.68
CA SER A 62 10.91 -40.43 -8.72
C SER A 62 10.82 -41.36 -9.94
N SER A 63 10.62 -40.79 -11.13
CA SER A 63 10.94 -41.45 -12.40
C SER A 63 11.98 -40.60 -13.12
N GLN A 64 13.11 -41.21 -13.44
CA GLN A 64 14.25 -40.58 -14.08
C GLN A 64 13.90 -40.20 -15.53
N VAL A 65 14.26 -38.99 -15.94
CA VAL A 65 14.54 -38.66 -17.35
C VAL A 65 15.97 -38.17 -17.42
N VAL A 66 16.73 -38.77 -18.34
CA VAL A 66 18.20 -38.65 -18.40
C VAL A 66 18.60 -37.37 -19.12
N LEU A 67 19.50 -36.60 -18.51
CA LEU A 67 20.28 -35.55 -19.15
C LEU A 67 21.76 -35.98 -19.17
N PRO A 68 22.50 -35.77 -20.27
CA PRO A 68 23.89 -36.22 -20.38
C PRO A 68 24.87 -35.29 -19.67
N ASP A 69 25.83 -35.87 -18.95
CA ASP A 69 27.00 -35.20 -18.38
C ASP A 69 27.86 -34.51 -19.44
N GLN A 70 28.39 -33.31 -19.12
CA GLN A 70 29.84 -33.09 -19.17
C GLN A 70 30.38 -31.79 -18.51
N PHE A 71 31.60 -31.93 -17.98
CA PHE A 71 32.59 -30.94 -17.54
C PHE A 71 32.45 -30.20 -16.18
N ARG A 72 33.35 -30.60 -15.25
CA ARG A 72 33.79 -29.86 -14.06
C ARG A 72 34.68 -28.65 -14.41
N PRO A 73 34.73 -27.59 -13.58
CA PRO A 73 35.73 -26.53 -13.69
C PRO A 73 37.06 -26.91 -13.00
N PRO A 74 38.23 -26.51 -13.56
CA PRO A 74 39.53 -26.61 -12.89
C PRO A 74 39.88 -25.35 -12.06
N SER A 75 40.75 -25.56 -11.08
CA SER A 75 41.26 -24.56 -10.12
C SER A 75 42.25 -23.54 -10.69
N ALA A 76 42.29 -22.34 -10.11
CA ALA A 76 43.17 -21.24 -10.52
C ALA A 76 44.67 -21.44 -10.20
N PRO A 77 45.59 -20.93 -11.06
CA PRO A 77 47.02 -20.80 -10.77
C PRO A 77 47.42 -19.39 -10.28
N ARG A 78 48.59 -19.30 -9.63
CA ARG A 78 49.21 -18.07 -9.08
C ARG A 78 49.96 -17.25 -10.14
N PRO A 79 50.19 -15.93 -9.94
CA PRO A 79 50.96 -15.11 -10.87
C PRO A 79 52.47 -15.37 -10.75
N SER A 80 53.18 -15.27 -11.88
CA SER A 80 54.64 -15.32 -11.98
C SER A 80 55.20 -14.14 -12.78
N VAL A 81 56.37 -13.65 -12.37
CA VAL A 81 57.06 -12.46 -12.90
C VAL A 81 58.00 -12.84 -14.04
N GLN A 82 58.04 -12.07 -15.14
CA GLN A 82 59.26 -11.66 -15.87
C GLN A 82 58.98 -10.83 -17.14
N ALA A 83 59.88 -9.90 -17.45
CA ALA A 83 60.00 -9.18 -18.73
C ALA A 83 61.43 -9.36 -19.28
N PRO A 84 61.65 -9.38 -20.61
CA PRO A 84 62.61 -8.46 -21.27
C PRO A 84 62.30 -8.19 -22.79
N PRO A 85 63.16 -7.54 -23.63
CA PRO A 85 64.03 -6.35 -23.49
C PRO A 85 63.89 -5.28 -24.63
N LEU A 86 64.76 -4.24 -24.60
CA LEU A 86 64.94 -3.09 -25.55
C LEU A 86 65.48 -3.51 -26.97
N SER A 87 65.70 -2.69 -28.04
CA SER A 87 65.85 -1.23 -28.34
C SER A 87 65.82 -1.01 -29.90
N PRO A 88 66.40 0.02 -30.61
CA PRO A 88 66.66 1.48 -30.38
C PRO A 88 66.45 2.47 -31.59
N GLY A 89 65.76 3.62 -31.41
CA GLY A 89 66.00 4.90 -32.16
C GLY A 89 65.50 5.08 -33.62
N PRO A 90 65.65 6.27 -34.26
CA PRO A 90 66.38 7.49 -33.82
C PRO A 90 65.68 8.88 -34.02
N ALA A 91 66.39 9.93 -33.57
CA ALA A 91 66.44 11.34 -34.07
C ALA A 91 65.33 12.40 -33.76
N LEU A 92 65.72 13.37 -32.92
CA LEU A 92 65.25 14.78 -32.79
C LEU A 92 65.79 15.66 -33.97
N PRO A 93 65.43 16.97 -34.18
CA PRO A 93 65.13 18.00 -33.15
C PRO A 93 64.16 19.18 -33.48
N ALA A 94 63.75 19.96 -32.46
CA ALA A 94 63.96 21.43 -32.39
C ALA A 94 63.39 22.11 -31.10
N ARG A 95 64.02 23.23 -30.73
CA ARG A 95 63.82 24.21 -29.63
C ARG A 95 62.36 24.51 -29.21
N ALA A 96 62.00 24.77 -27.94
CA ALA A 96 62.62 25.50 -26.80
C ALA A 96 62.35 27.03 -26.75
N GLU A 97 61.44 27.42 -25.84
CA GLU A 97 61.35 28.65 -25.00
C GLU A 97 60.01 28.55 -24.22
N ALA A 98 59.85 28.96 -22.95
CA ALA A 98 60.73 29.65 -22.01
C ALA A 98 60.69 29.03 -20.59
N ARG A 99 61.68 29.39 -19.76
CA ARG A 99 61.87 28.95 -18.36
C ARG A 99 61.96 30.20 -17.45
N VAL A 100 62.04 30.01 -16.13
CA VAL A 100 62.24 31.02 -15.04
C VAL A 100 60.91 31.64 -14.56
N ARG A 101 60.47 31.54 -13.29
CA ARG A 101 61.11 31.27 -11.96
C ARG A 101 60.38 30.10 -11.24
N GLY A 102 60.89 29.30 -10.28
CA GLY A 102 62.13 29.33 -9.47
C GLY A 102 61.90 30.02 -8.10
N GLY A 103 62.08 29.41 -6.91
CA GLY A 103 62.34 28.01 -6.48
C GLY A 103 61.40 27.63 -5.31
N GLU A 104 61.62 26.64 -4.44
CA GLU A 104 62.73 25.71 -4.16
C GLU A 104 62.11 24.29 -4.04
N GLY A 105 62.75 23.16 -4.36
CA GLY A 105 63.91 22.57 -3.69
C GLY A 105 63.53 21.18 -3.15
N ALA A 106 63.91 20.10 -3.83
CA ALA A 106 63.39 18.75 -3.58
C ALA A 106 64.48 17.69 -3.30
N GLY A 107 64.15 16.72 -2.43
CA GLY A 107 64.77 15.39 -2.35
C GLY A 107 65.46 15.03 -1.01
N PRO A 108 65.77 13.73 -0.75
CA PRO A 108 65.01 12.56 -1.19
C PRO A 108 64.91 11.48 -0.09
N ARG A 109 63.90 11.55 0.80
CA ARG A 109 63.48 10.45 1.70
C ARG A 109 61.96 10.48 1.90
N GLY A 110 61.21 9.81 1.03
CA GLY A 110 59.74 9.94 0.98
C GLY A 110 58.99 8.72 0.43
N ARG A 111 59.49 7.50 0.66
CA ARG A 111 58.79 6.24 0.31
C ARG A 111 58.99 5.17 1.39
N ALA A 112 58.41 5.38 2.59
CA ALA A 112 58.17 4.37 3.62
C ALA A 112 57.42 4.96 4.86
N CYS A 113 56.23 5.55 4.68
CA CYS A 113 55.36 5.95 5.80
C CYS A 113 53.91 6.28 5.33
N ALA A 114 53.17 5.26 4.90
CA ALA A 114 51.74 5.39 4.53
C ALA A 114 50.92 4.11 4.83
N LEU A 115 51.44 3.25 5.71
CA LEU A 115 50.74 2.08 6.26
C LEU A 115 51.04 2.06 7.77
N LEU A 116 50.04 1.68 8.58
CA LEU A 116 49.99 1.73 10.05
C LEU A 116 49.60 3.10 10.66
N PRO A 117 48.30 3.27 10.97
CA PRO A 117 47.93 3.74 12.31
C PRO A 117 46.78 2.92 12.94
N ALA A 118 46.98 1.61 13.12
CA ALA A 118 46.01 0.74 13.83
C ALA A 118 46.61 -0.04 15.02
N VAL A 119 47.92 0.06 15.27
CA VAL A 119 48.66 -0.85 16.20
C VAL A 119 49.28 -0.11 17.39
N ARG A 120 48.85 1.13 17.71
CA ARG A 120 49.46 1.93 18.78
C ARG A 120 48.48 2.68 19.72
N MET A 121 47.41 1.99 20.12
CA MET A 121 46.53 2.38 21.25
C MET A 121 46.06 1.13 22.03
N ARG A 122 46.99 0.43 22.70
CA ARG A 122 46.70 -0.45 23.86
C ARG A 122 47.78 -0.23 24.93
N ALA A 123 47.34 -0.06 26.18
CA ALA A 123 48.20 0.25 27.35
C ALA A 123 49.01 -0.99 27.82
N PRO A 124 50.00 -0.84 28.73
CA PRO A 124 49.77 -0.59 30.17
C PRO A 124 50.74 0.48 30.76
N GLY A 125 50.72 0.86 32.04
CA GLY A 125 49.93 0.40 33.19
C GLY A 125 50.21 1.23 34.47
N SER A 126 49.68 0.77 35.60
CA SER A 126 49.75 1.45 36.90
C SER A 126 51.17 1.48 37.50
N GLY A 127 51.47 2.52 38.29
CA GLY A 127 52.73 2.65 39.04
C GLY A 127 52.67 3.77 40.08
N ALA A 128 52.61 3.40 41.36
CA ALA A 128 52.66 4.34 42.48
C ALA A 128 54.10 4.60 42.92
N LEU A 129 54.40 5.82 43.36
CA LEU A 129 55.56 6.15 44.21
C LEU A 129 55.22 7.37 45.09
N ALA A 130 55.84 7.44 46.27
CA ALA A 130 55.56 8.39 47.34
C ALA A 130 56.80 9.23 47.72
N GLY A 131 56.59 10.25 48.56
CA GLY A 131 57.64 11.14 49.12
C GLY A 131 57.72 12.51 48.41
N GLU A 132 58.07 13.62 49.07
CA GLU A 132 58.29 13.83 50.52
C GLU A 132 58.23 15.34 50.87
N ASP A 133 57.69 15.64 52.06
CA ASP A 133 57.93 16.75 53.01
C ASP A 133 58.07 18.27 52.68
N GLY A 134 57.71 19.08 53.70
CA GLY A 134 58.04 20.52 53.88
C GLY A 134 57.10 21.56 53.23
N GLY A 135 56.58 22.61 53.89
CA GLY A 135 56.65 23.05 55.30
C GLY A 135 56.66 24.60 55.40
N GLY A 136 55.78 25.24 56.20
CA GLY A 136 55.94 26.68 56.55
C GLY A 136 54.70 27.57 56.74
N ARG A 137 54.39 27.86 58.02
CA ARG A 137 53.80 29.08 58.65
C ARG A 137 53.30 30.23 57.74
N ALA A 138 52.06 30.74 57.83
CA ALA A 138 51.29 31.38 58.94
C ALA A 138 51.32 32.93 58.96
N GLY A 139 50.15 33.57 59.08
CA GLY A 139 50.00 35.03 59.28
C GLY A 139 48.52 35.49 59.31
N ARG A 140 48.11 36.25 60.34
CA ARG A 140 46.74 36.77 60.56
C ARG A 140 46.70 38.29 60.45
N HIS A 141 45.62 38.90 59.92
CA HIS A 141 44.61 39.68 60.68
C HIS A 141 43.69 40.60 59.84
N HIS A 142 42.43 40.65 60.28
CA HIS A 142 41.35 41.67 60.19
C HIS A 142 41.30 42.78 59.10
N GLY A 143 40.09 42.96 58.53
CA GLY A 143 39.60 44.22 57.95
C GLY A 143 38.16 44.10 57.43
N ARG A 144 37.21 44.90 57.94
CA ARG A 144 35.79 44.89 57.51
C ARG A 144 35.57 45.74 56.23
N ARG A 145 34.64 45.29 55.38
CA ARG A 145 33.35 45.94 55.03
C ARG A 145 33.00 45.88 53.53
N LEU A 146 31.72 45.70 53.26
CA LEU A 146 31.11 45.53 51.93
C LEU A 146 31.05 46.85 51.14
N LEU A 147 31.30 46.81 49.82
CA LEU A 147 30.31 47.21 48.79
C LEU A 147 30.80 47.03 47.32
N ARG A 148 29.93 46.40 46.52
CA ARG A 148 29.67 46.56 45.07
C ARG A 148 30.74 46.31 43.97
N GLU A 149 30.33 45.41 43.06
CA GLU A 149 30.44 45.49 41.58
C GLU A 149 31.80 45.66 40.89
N ARG A 150 32.36 44.52 40.42
CA ARG A 150 32.58 44.24 38.97
C ARG A 150 33.02 42.79 38.76
N GLY A 151 32.15 41.95 38.21
CA GLY A 151 32.44 40.53 37.96
C GLY A 151 33.44 40.33 36.82
N ARG A 152 34.64 39.82 37.14
CA ARG A 152 35.60 39.33 36.13
C ARG A 152 35.33 37.86 35.81
N VAL A 153 35.36 37.54 34.52
CA VAL A 153 35.11 36.20 33.97
C VAL A 153 36.16 35.19 34.47
N GLY A 154 35.73 34.23 35.28
CA GLY A 154 36.54 33.07 35.66
C GLY A 154 36.51 32.01 34.56
N ARG A 155 37.63 31.82 33.84
CA ARG A 155 37.79 30.69 32.90
C ARG A 155 37.75 29.36 33.65
N ARG A 156 36.61 28.66 33.62
CA ARG A 156 36.61 27.20 33.82
C ARG A 156 37.23 26.55 32.59
N GLY A 157 38.39 25.93 32.77
CA GLY A 157 39.05 25.12 31.74
C GLY A 157 38.25 23.85 31.46
N GLY A 158 37.25 23.94 30.59
CA GLY A 158 36.55 22.75 30.10
C GLY A 158 37.50 21.89 29.27
N ARG A 159 37.83 20.68 29.76
CA ARG A 159 38.25 19.61 28.86
C ARG A 159 37.09 19.41 27.88
N ARG A 160 37.28 19.76 26.60
CA ARG A 160 36.38 19.28 25.55
C ARG A 160 36.45 17.75 25.57
N PRO A 161 35.32 17.01 25.51
CA PRO A 161 35.36 15.61 25.12
C PRO A 161 36.12 15.52 23.80
N GLY A 162 37.02 14.54 23.67
CA GLY A 162 37.60 14.25 22.37
C GLY A 162 36.49 13.84 21.43
N VAL A 163 36.30 14.57 20.33
CA VAL A 163 35.41 14.15 19.25
C VAL A 163 35.93 12.81 18.74
N GLU A 164 35.07 11.79 18.63
CA GLU A 164 35.51 10.48 18.17
C GLU A 164 36.07 10.56 16.74
N PRO A 165 37.11 9.78 16.40
CA PRO A 165 37.73 9.87 15.07
C PRO A 165 36.74 9.63 13.93
N VAL A 166 35.70 8.82 14.15
CA VAL A 166 34.59 8.58 13.22
C VAL A 166 33.80 9.86 12.93
N GLN A 167 33.45 10.62 13.96
CA GLN A 167 32.71 11.89 13.83
C GLN A 167 33.53 12.96 13.11
N VAL A 168 34.87 12.97 13.30
CA VAL A 168 35.77 13.86 12.55
C VAL A 168 35.80 13.49 11.07
N GLN A 169 35.90 12.19 10.76
CA GLN A 169 35.88 11.71 9.37
C GLN A 169 34.55 12.06 8.68
N GLU A 170 33.41 11.76 9.30
CA GLU A 170 32.08 12.10 8.79
C GLU A 170 31.91 13.61 8.55
N THR A 171 32.43 14.45 9.46
CA THR A 171 32.42 15.92 9.30
C THR A 171 33.22 16.36 8.07
N VAL A 172 34.39 15.74 7.82
CA VAL A 172 35.24 16.05 6.66
C VAL A 172 34.59 15.56 5.36
N GLU A 173 34.05 14.34 5.34
CA GLU A 173 33.34 13.79 4.17
C GLU A 173 32.13 14.65 3.80
N ASN A 174 31.32 15.06 4.77
CA ASN A 174 30.18 15.97 4.54
C ASN A 174 30.60 17.36 4.04
N HIS A 175 31.74 17.88 4.51
CA HIS A 175 32.27 19.16 4.01
C HIS A 175 32.80 19.05 2.58
N LEU A 176 33.55 17.99 2.25
CA LEU A 176 34.02 17.69 0.90
C LEU A 176 32.85 17.51 -0.07
N LYS A 177 31.81 16.76 0.33
CA LYS A 177 30.57 16.57 -0.42
C LYS A 177 29.89 17.89 -0.75
N SER A 178 29.80 18.80 0.22
CA SER A 178 29.23 20.14 0.04
C SER A 178 30.06 21.00 -0.93
N LEU A 179 31.39 20.89 -0.88
CA LEU A 179 32.29 21.59 -1.82
C LEU A 179 32.17 21.03 -3.25
N LEU A 180 32.10 19.71 -3.39
CA LEU A 180 31.94 19.04 -4.69
C LEU A 180 30.61 19.44 -5.34
N ILE A 181 29.48 19.37 -4.63
CA ILE A 181 28.16 19.80 -5.16
C ILE A 181 28.20 21.28 -5.62
N LYS A 182 28.88 22.15 -4.87
CA LYS A 182 28.93 23.59 -5.17
C LYS A 182 29.84 23.96 -6.35
N HIS A 183 30.86 23.16 -6.63
CA HIS A 183 31.93 23.48 -7.59
C HIS A 183 32.09 22.45 -8.71
N PHE A 184 31.14 21.52 -8.86
CA PHE A 184 31.13 20.56 -9.96
C PHE A 184 31.00 21.26 -11.31
N ASP A 185 31.74 20.77 -12.30
CA ASP A 185 31.72 21.26 -13.67
C ASP A 185 31.55 20.04 -14.60
N PRO A 186 30.34 19.79 -15.14
CA PRO A 186 30.06 18.58 -15.91
C PRO A 186 30.92 18.49 -17.17
N ARG A 187 31.29 19.62 -17.79
CA ARG A 187 32.11 19.63 -19.01
C ARG A 187 33.53 19.16 -18.75
N LYS A 188 34.08 19.45 -17.56
CA LYS A 188 35.41 18.96 -17.15
C LYS A 188 35.35 17.48 -16.77
N ALA A 189 34.30 17.05 -16.08
CA ALA A 189 34.10 15.64 -15.76
C ALA A 189 34.01 14.77 -17.03
N ASP A 190 33.27 15.25 -18.04
CA ASP A 190 33.12 14.56 -19.32
C ASP A 190 34.40 14.61 -20.17
N SER A 191 35.18 15.70 -20.13
CA SER A 191 36.52 15.78 -20.78
C SER A 191 37.48 14.74 -20.20
N ILE A 192 37.61 14.65 -18.87
CA ILE A 192 38.43 13.61 -18.20
C ILE A 192 37.97 12.21 -18.62
N PHE A 193 36.66 11.96 -18.60
CA PHE A 193 36.09 10.65 -18.93
C PHE A 193 36.23 10.25 -20.41
N THR A 194 36.26 11.22 -21.33
CA THR A 194 36.38 10.97 -22.77
C THR A 194 37.82 10.99 -23.29
N GLU A 195 38.72 11.72 -22.64
CA GLU A 195 40.15 11.79 -23.01
C GLU A 195 40.95 10.59 -22.50
N GLU A 196 40.62 10.04 -21.32
CA GLU A 196 41.35 8.89 -20.75
C GLU A 196 40.94 7.54 -21.37
N GLY A 197 39.75 7.44 -21.97
CA GLY A 197 39.28 6.27 -22.74
C GLY A 197 38.97 4.99 -21.93
N GLU A 198 39.48 4.87 -20.71
CA GLU A 198 39.21 3.81 -19.74
C GLU A 198 38.41 4.33 -18.54
N THR A 199 37.77 3.43 -17.79
CA THR A 199 37.04 3.81 -16.57
C THR A 199 38.04 4.20 -15.47
N PRO A 200 37.96 5.40 -14.86
CA PRO A 200 38.94 5.81 -13.87
C PRO A 200 38.87 4.94 -12.61
N ALA A 201 39.98 4.29 -12.23
CA ALA A 201 40.01 3.34 -11.10
C ALA A 201 39.64 3.93 -9.72
N TRP A 202 39.68 5.26 -9.57
CA TRP A 202 39.19 5.94 -8.37
C TRP A 202 37.66 5.92 -8.26
N LEU A 203 36.96 5.80 -9.38
CA LEU A 203 35.50 5.81 -9.44
C LEU A 203 34.91 4.54 -8.80
N GLU A 204 35.46 3.37 -9.12
CA GLU A 204 35.09 2.09 -8.50
C GLU A 204 35.31 2.11 -6.98
N GLN A 205 36.41 2.70 -6.53
CA GLN A 205 36.72 2.85 -5.10
C GLN A 205 35.73 3.78 -4.39
N MET A 206 35.29 4.87 -5.04
CA MET A 206 34.24 5.73 -4.50
C MET A 206 32.88 5.02 -4.47
N ILE A 207 32.53 4.27 -5.52
CA ILE A 207 31.26 3.52 -5.61
C ILE A 207 31.11 2.50 -4.47
N ALA A 208 32.20 1.96 -3.92
CA ALA A 208 32.14 1.04 -2.77
C ALA A 208 31.50 1.66 -1.50
N HIS A 209 31.52 2.99 -1.35
CA HIS A 209 31.01 3.68 -0.15
C HIS A 209 29.67 4.40 -0.38
N THR A 210 28.69 4.14 0.50
CA THR A 210 27.35 4.77 0.51
C THR A 210 27.41 6.30 0.44
N THR A 211 28.30 6.94 1.21
CA THR A 211 28.44 8.41 1.28
C THR A 211 28.69 9.04 -0.10
N TRP A 212 29.49 8.38 -0.94
CA TRP A 212 29.83 8.86 -2.28
C TRP A 212 28.79 8.47 -3.33
N ARG A 213 28.10 7.32 -3.20
CA ARG A 213 26.94 6.98 -4.05
C ARG A 213 25.84 8.05 -3.97
N ASP A 214 25.48 8.50 -2.76
CA ASP A 214 24.53 9.61 -2.58
C ASP A 214 25.05 10.96 -3.12
N LEU A 215 26.36 11.20 -3.17
CA LEU A 215 26.91 12.36 -3.88
C LEU A 215 26.67 12.24 -5.40
N PHE A 216 26.96 11.08 -6.00
CA PHE A 216 26.77 10.88 -7.45
C PHE A 216 25.30 10.99 -7.86
N TYR A 217 24.36 10.48 -7.06
CA TYR A 217 22.93 10.66 -7.34
C TYR A 217 22.51 12.15 -7.32
N LYS A 218 22.98 12.94 -6.34
CA LYS A 218 22.70 14.38 -6.25
C LYS A 218 23.33 15.19 -7.38
N LEU A 219 24.53 14.80 -7.81
CA LEU A 219 25.19 15.43 -8.95
C LEU A 219 24.49 15.09 -10.27
N ALA A 220 24.08 13.83 -10.46
CA ALA A 220 23.37 13.38 -11.67
C ALA A 220 21.97 14.01 -11.81
N GLU A 221 21.27 14.24 -10.69
CA GLU A 221 20.01 14.98 -10.68
C GLU A 221 20.20 16.47 -11.03
N ALA A 222 21.31 17.09 -10.62
CA ALA A 222 21.65 18.47 -10.96
C ALA A 222 22.20 18.65 -12.39
N HIS A 223 22.81 17.59 -12.96
CA HIS A 223 23.51 17.62 -14.25
C HIS A 223 23.16 16.37 -15.09
N PRO A 224 21.92 16.24 -15.59
CA PRO A 224 21.45 15.05 -16.29
C PRO A 224 22.18 14.78 -17.62
N ASP A 225 22.68 15.83 -18.28
CA ASP A 225 23.38 15.70 -19.57
C ASP A 225 24.84 15.21 -19.44
N CYS A 226 25.36 15.03 -18.22
CA CYS A 226 26.76 14.67 -17.97
C CYS A 226 27.01 13.18 -18.25
N LEU A 227 27.87 12.87 -19.23
CA LEU A 227 28.23 11.51 -19.63
C LEU A 227 28.87 10.71 -18.50
N MET A 228 29.80 11.33 -17.77
CA MET A 228 30.53 10.72 -16.66
C MET A 228 29.59 10.33 -15.51
N LEU A 229 28.65 11.21 -15.13
CA LEU A 229 27.67 10.93 -14.09
C LEU A 229 26.68 9.84 -14.53
N ASN A 230 26.23 9.89 -15.78
CA ASN A 230 25.39 8.85 -16.36
C ASN A 230 26.07 7.47 -16.33
N PHE A 231 27.34 7.39 -16.74
CA PHE A 231 28.12 6.16 -16.65
C PHE A 231 28.35 5.70 -15.21
N THR A 232 28.58 6.64 -14.28
CA THR A 232 28.75 6.34 -12.85
C THR A 232 27.49 5.71 -12.25
N VAL A 233 26.30 6.24 -12.56
CA VAL A 233 25.01 5.66 -12.11
C VAL A 233 24.82 4.25 -12.67
N LYS A 234 25.22 4.00 -13.92
CA LYS A 234 25.24 2.65 -14.49
C LYS A 234 26.18 1.72 -13.73
N LEU A 235 27.42 2.11 -13.44
CA LEU A 235 28.37 1.31 -12.65
C LEU A 235 27.84 1.00 -11.24
N ILE A 236 27.16 1.95 -10.59
CA ILE A 236 26.52 1.73 -9.29
C ILE A 236 25.41 0.66 -9.39
N SER A 237 24.68 0.64 -10.51
CA SER A 237 23.68 -0.40 -10.83
C SER A 237 24.30 -1.75 -11.24
N ASP A 238 25.47 -1.75 -11.88
CA ASP A 238 26.27 -2.96 -12.16
C ASP A 238 26.85 -3.59 -10.89
N ALA A 239 27.26 -2.77 -9.92
CA ALA A 239 27.76 -3.20 -8.62
C ALA A 239 26.69 -3.72 -7.65
N GLY A 240 25.41 -3.70 -8.05
CA GLY A 240 24.30 -4.26 -7.26
C GLY A 240 23.59 -3.30 -6.31
N TYR A 241 23.95 -2.01 -6.30
CA TYR A 241 23.39 -1.00 -5.40
C TYR A 241 22.12 -0.30 -5.94
N GLN A 242 21.43 -0.88 -6.93
CA GLN A 242 20.24 -0.29 -7.55
C GLN A 242 19.10 0.05 -6.57
N GLY A 243 19.02 -0.63 -5.42
CA GLY A 243 18.02 -0.33 -4.38
C GLY A 243 18.26 1.00 -3.64
N GLU A 244 19.44 1.60 -3.78
CA GLU A 244 19.77 2.91 -3.19
C GLU A 244 19.43 4.07 -4.14
N ILE A 245 19.06 3.81 -5.40
CA ILE A 245 18.73 4.82 -6.40
C ILE A 245 17.32 5.38 -6.12
N THR A 246 17.22 6.28 -5.15
CA THR A 246 15.97 6.94 -4.74
C THR A 246 15.63 8.17 -5.59
N SER A 247 16.59 8.74 -6.34
CA SER A 247 16.33 9.87 -7.24
C SER A 247 15.68 9.40 -8.55
N VAL A 248 14.35 9.48 -8.56
CA VAL A 248 13.47 9.10 -9.67
C VAL A 248 13.92 9.69 -11.02
N SER A 249 14.31 10.97 -11.05
CA SER A 249 14.77 11.65 -12.27
C SER A 249 15.98 10.93 -12.90
N THR A 250 16.97 10.58 -12.08
CA THR A 250 18.22 9.93 -12.51
C THR A 250 17.98 8.50 -13.00
N ALA A 251 17.12 7.74 -12.32
CA ALA A 251 16.81 6.36 -12.70
C ALA A 251 16.06 6.28 -14.04
N CYS A 252 15.16 7.23 -14.31
CA CYS A 252 14.26 7.22 -15.46
C CYS A 252 14.89 7.65 -16.79
N GLN A 253 16.07 8.27 -16.79
CA GLN A 253 16.75 8.74 -18.00
C GLN A 253 17.48 7.62 -18.77
N GLN A 254 17.86 6.53 -18.09
CA GLN A 254 18.56 5.41 -18.72
C GLN A 254 17.74 4.12 -18.65
N LEU A 255 17.38 3.58 -19.81
CA LEU A 255 16.57 2.36 -19.92
C LEU A 255 17.16 1.17 -19.13
N GLU A 256 18.48 1.01 -19.14
CA GLU A 256 19.15 -0.10 -18.45
C GLU A 256 19.05 0.03 -16.92
N VAL A 257 19.30 1.22 -16.38
CA VAL A 257 19.15 1.52 -14.95
C VAL A 257 17.68 1.37 -14.54
N PHE A 258 16.76 2.00 -15.28
CA PHE A 258 15.32 1.92 -15.03
C PHE A 258 14.82 0.47 -15.01
N SER A 259 15.22 -0.35 -15.99
CA SER A 259 14.81 -1.76 -16.08
C SER A 259 15.28 -2.58 -14.88
N ARG A 260 16.48 -2.29 -14.35
CA ARG A 260 17.03 -2.97 -13.18
C ARG A 260 16.32 -2.56 -11.89
N VAL A 261 16.07 -1.26 -11.70
CA VAL A 261 15.32 -0.75 -10.53
C VAL A 261 13.88 -1.28 -10.57
N LEU A 262 13.18 -1.18 -11.71
CA LEU A 262 11.87 -1.77 -11.96
C LEU A 262 11.80 -3.25 -11.56
N ARG A 263 12.77 -4.06 -12.01
CA ARG A 263 12.87 -5.49 -11.65
C ARG A 263 13.01 -5.69 -10.14
N THR A 264 13.89 -4.94 -9.47
CA THR A 264 14.11 -5.11 -8.02
C THR A 264 12.93 -4.63 -7.20
N SER A 265 12.30 -3.51 -7.54
CA SER A 265 11.12 -3.02 -6.83
C SER A 265 9.91 -3.94 -7.01
N LEU A 266 9.71 -4.49 -8.23
CA LEU A 266 8.68 -5.51 -8.45
C LEU A 266 8.93 -6.78 -7.63
N ALA A 267 10.18 -7.25 -7.54
CA ALA A 267 10.52 -8.39 -6.69
C ALA A 267 10.19 -8.10 -5.21
N THR A 268 10.65 -6.98 -4.65
CA THR A 268 10.34 -6.58 -3.26
C THR A 268 8.84 -6.51 -2.96
N ILE A 269 8.04 -6.01 -3.91
CA ILE A 269 6.58 -5.96 -3.77
C ILE A 269 5.96 -7.36 -3.79
N LEU A 270 6.41 -8.24 -4.70
CA LEU A 270 5.88 -9.60 -4.83
C LEU A 270 6.29 -10.51 -3.65
N ASP A 271 7.53 -10.41 -3.18
CA ASP A 271 8.09 -11.27 -2.13
C ASP A 271 7.40 -11.09 -0.76
N GLY A 272 6.88 -9.89 -0.47
CA GLY A 272 6.17 -9.60 0.79
C GLY A 272 4.65 -9.41 0.64
N GLY A 273 4.07 -9.76 -0.51
CA GLY A 273 2.62 -9.75 -0.73
C GLY A 273 1.94 -8.39 -0.47
N GLU A 274 0.72 -8.44 0.09
CA GLU A 274 -0.13 -7.25 0.27
C GLU A 274 0.45 -6.22 1.26
N GLU A 275 1.22 -6.66 2.27
CA GLU A 275 1.88 -5.76 3.24
C GLU A 275 3.00 -4.94 2.57
N ASN A 276 3.88 -5.61 1.81
CA ASN A 276 4.89 -4.89 1.03
C ASN A 276 4.28 -4.06 -0.10
N LEU A 277 3.14 -4.48 -0.65
CA LEU A 277 2.41 -3.68 -1.64
C LEU A 277 2.00 -2.33 -1.05
N GLU A 278 1.30 -2.27 0.09
CA GLU A 278 0.89 -0.99 0.70
C GLU A 278 2.11 -0.09 1.01
N LYS A 279 3.18 -0.70 1.55
CA LYS A 279 4.40 0.01 1.97
C LYS A 279 5.25 0.56 0.82
N HIS A 280 5.46 -0.23 -0.24
CA HIS A 280 6.44 0.09 -1.30
C HIS A 280 5.79 0.60 -2.61
N LEU A 281 4.48 0.39 -2.82
CA LEU A 281 3.75 0.93 -3.97
C LEU A 281 3.93 2.45 -4.15
N PRO A 282 3.89 3.31 -3.12
CA PRO A 282 3.97 4.76 -3.33
C PRO A 282 5.31 5.22 -3.90
N GLU A 283 6.42 4.54 -3.60
CA GLU A 283 7.74 4.85 -4.15
C GLU A 283 7.88 4.28 -5.56
N PHE A 284 7.45 3.03 -5.74
CA PHE A 284 7.42 2.35 -7.03
C PHE A 284 6.57 3.11 -8.07
N ALA A 285 5.37 3.53 -7.69
CA ALA A 285 4.46 4.25 -8.57
C ALA A 285 4.94 5.68 -8.88
N LYS A 286 5.60 6.38 -7.93
CA LYS A 286 6.28 7.66 -8.23
C LYS A 286 7.36 7.49 -9.31
N MET A 287 8.13 6.40 -9.26
CA MET A 287 9.15 6.11 -10.27
C MET A 287 8.51 5.79 -11.62
N VAL A 288 7.55 4.88 -11.67
CA VAL A 288 6.91 4.44 -12.92
C VAL A 288 6.14 5.58 -13.58
N CYS A 289 5.37 6.36 -12.82
CA CYS A 289 4.56 7.47 -13.30
C CYS A 289 5.35 8.79 -13.46
N HIS A 290 6.70 8.77 -13.43
CA HIS A 290 7.50 9.98 -13.62
C HIS A 290 7.37 10.57 -15.04
N GLY A 291 7.33 9.70 -16.06
CA GLY A 291 7.07 10.06 -17.44
C GLY A 291 6.10 9.07 -18.11
N GLU A 292 5.43 9.52 -19.17
CA GLU A 292 4.48 8.67 -19.90
C GLU A 292 5.18 7.47 -20.57
N HIS A 293 6.42 7.66 -21.04
CA HIS A 293 7.24 6.59 -21.60
C HIS A 293 7.71 5.56 -20.56
N THR A 294 8.04 5.97 -19.32
CA THR A 294 8.37 5.02 -18.24
C THR A 294 7.14 4.24 -17.80
N TYR A 295 5.97 4.90 -17.75
CA TYR A 295 4.69 4.26 -17.49
C TYR A 295 4.35 3.22 -18.56
N LEU A 296 4.43 3.57 -19.84
CA LEU A 296 4.20 2.67 -20.96
C LEU A 296 5.15 1.45 -20.92
N PHE A 297 6.45 1.66 -20.70
CA PHE A 297 7.41 0.57 -20.60
C PHE A 297 7.10 -0.37 -19.43
N ALA A 298 6.87 0.16 -18.23
CA ALA A 298 6.56 -0.65 -17.06
C ALA A 298 5.24 -1.43 -17.22
N GLN A 299 4.19 -0.78 -17.74
CA GLN A 299 2.91 -1.44 -18.01
C GLN A 299 3.02 -2.49 -19.11
N ALA A 300 3.85 -2.29 -20.15
CA ALA A 300 4.12 -3.30 -21.15
C ALA A 300 4.82 -4.53 -20.55
N MET A 301 5.84 -4.33 -19.70
CA MET A 301 6.50 -5.42 -18.98
C MET A 301 5.53 -6.17 -18.06
N MET A 302 4.74 -5.46 -17.26
CA MET A 302 3.73 -6.06 -16.39
C MET A 302 2.63 -6.79 -17.18
N SER A 303 2.27 -6.30 -18.37
CA SER A 303 1.28 -6.95 -19.25
C SER A 303 1.78 -8.25 -19.88
N VAL A 304 3.09 -8.36 -20.14
CA VAL A 304 3.71 -9.64 -20.57
C VAL A 304 3.77 -10.61 -19.41
N LEU A 305 4.27 -10.17 -18.24
CA LEU A 305 4.37 -11.00 -17.03
C LEU A 305 3.00 -11.48 -16.52
N ALA A 306 1.94 -10.70 -16.71
CA ALA A 306 0.57 -11.06 -16.32
C ALA A 306 -0.09 -12.12 -17.23
N GLN A 307 0.56 -12.56 -18.32
CA GLN A 307 0.09 -13.66 -19.16
C GLN A 307 0.38 -15.04 -18.54
N GLU A 308 1.30 -15.12 -17.58
CA GLU A 308 1.64 -16.35 -16.88
C GLU A 308 0.51 -16.80 -15.95
N GLU A 309 -0.03 -17.99 -16.18
CA GLU A 309 -1.09 -18.58 -15.34
C GLU A 309 -0.63 -18.77 -13.87
N GLN A 310 0.67 -18.96 -13.65
CA GLN A 310 1.29 -19.13 -12.35
C GLN A 310 1.83 -17.79 -11.83
N GLY A 311 1.02 -17.09 -11.02
CA GLY A 311 1.44 -15.88 -10.31
C GLY A 311 1.26 -14.56 -11.07
N GLY A 312 0.94 -14.58 -12.37
CA GLY A 312 0.70 -13.36 -13.18
C GLY A 312 -0.44 -12.47 -12.65
N SER A 313 -1.37 -13.03 -11.86
CA SER A 313 -2.41 -12.27 -11.15
C SER A 313 -1.88 -11.25 -10.15
N ALA A 314 -0.77 -11.55 -9.46
CA ALA A 314 -0.12 -10.60 -8.55
C ALA A 314 0.50 -9.43 -9.32
N VAL A 315 1.15 -9.70 -10.46
CA VAL A 315 1.68 -8.64 -11.34
C VAL A 315 0.55 -7.79 -11.92
N ARG A 316 -0.58 -8.41 -12.31
CA ARG A 316 -1.78 -7.70 -12.76
C ARG A 316 -2.36 -6.78 -11.66
N ARG A 317 -2.30 -7.18 -10.38
CA ARG A 317 -2.69 -6.33 -9.24
C ARG A 317 -1.76 -5.12 -9.12
N VAL A 318 -0.44 -5.31 -9.15
CA VAL A 318 0.53 -4.19 -9.10
C VAL A 318 0.29 -3.21 -10.26
N ALA A 319 0.08 -3.71 -11.47
CA ALA A 319 -0.24 -2.89 -12.64
C ALA A 319 -1.50 -2.03 -12.46
N GLN A 320 -2.55 -2.57 -11.83
CA GLN A 320 -3.79 -1.87 -11.52
C GLN A 320 -3.64 -0.83 -10.40
N GLU A 321 -2.82 -1.10 -9.39
CA GLU A 321 -2.50 -0.14 -8.33
C GLU A 321 -1.67 1.04 -8.87
N VAL A 322 -0.69 0.77 -9.74
CA VAL A 322 0.07 1.81 -10.46
C VAL A 322 -0.83 2.63 -11.39
N GLN A 323 -1.80 1.99 -12.06
CA GLN A 323 -2.82 2.70 -12.86
C GLN A 323 -3.69 3.61 -11.98
N ARG A 324 -4.11 3.16 -10.78
CA ARG A 324 -4.87 4.00 -9.82
C ARG A 324 -4.04 5.20 -9.38
N PHE A 325 -2.78 4.99 -9.02
CA PHE A 325 -1.87 6.07 -8.63
C PHE A 325 -1.68 7.09 -9.76
N ALA A 326 -1.55 6.65 -11.02
CA ALA A 326 -1.48 7.56 -12.17
C ALA A 326 -2.74 8.44 -12.30
N GLN A 327 -3.93 7.84 -12.13
CA GLN A 327 -5.21 8.56 -12.16
C GLN A 327 -5.33 9.57 -11.00
N GLU A 328 -4.91 9.21 -9.79
CA GLU A 328 -4.88 10.08 -8.61
C GLU A 328 -3.90 11.27 -8.77
N LYS A 329 -2.86 11.11 -9.59
CA LYS A 329 -1.94 12.20 -9.99
C LYS A 329 -2.43 13.01 -11.19
N GLY A 330 -3.58 12.68 -11.77
CA GLY A 330 -4.18 13.41 -12.89
C GLY A 330 -3.60 13.03 -14.28
N HIS A 331 -2.90 11.89 -14.40
CA HIS A 331 -2.46 11.39 -15.69
C HIS A 331 -3.55 10.54 -16.36
N ASP A 332 -3.90 10.83 -17.62
CA ASP A 332 -4.81 9.98 -18.42
C ASP A 332 -4.08 8.73 -18.92
N ALA A 333 -3.90 7.76 -18.04
CA ALA A 333 -3.34 6.45 -18.35
C ALA A 333 -4.34 5.49 -19.03
N SER A 334 -5.58 5.93 -19.30
CA SER A 334 -6.65 5.04 -19.77
C SER A 334 -6.37 4.48 -21.17
N GLN A 335 -5.83 5.30 -22.07
CA GLN A 335 -5.54 4.92 -23.45
C GLN A 335 -4.45 3.86 -23.53
N ILE A 336 -3.36 4.03 -22.76
CA ILE A 336 -2.28 3.04 -22.63
C ILE A 336 -2.82 1.71 -22.11
N THR A 337 -3.66 1.75 -21.07
CA THR A 337 -4.27 0.55 -20.47
C THR A 337 -5.11 -0.23 -21.49
N LEU A 338 -5.88 0.47 -22.33
CA LEU A 338 -6.70 -0.16 -23.38
C LEU A 338 -5.88 -0.65 -24.58
N ALA A 339 -4.79 0.03 -24.92
CA ALA A 339 -3.89 -0.37 -26.01
C ALA A 339 -3.05 -1.61 -25.68
N LEU A 340 -2.69 -1.80 -24.40
CA LEU A 340 -1.96 -2.98 -23.92
C LEU A 340 -2.85 -4.21 -23.72
N GLY A 341 -4.17 -4.03 -23.61
CA GLY A 341 -5.14 -5.12 -23.49
C GLY A 341 -5.60 -5.68 -24.84
N THR A 342 -6.36 -6.77 -24.78
CA THR A 342 -7.09 -7.35 -25.94
C THR A 342 -8.19 -6.43 -26.48
N ALA A 343 -8.53 -5.38 -25.73
CA ALA A 343 -9.61 -4.41 -25.96
C ALA A 343 -9.63 -3.81 -27.37
N ALA A 344 -8.46 -3.48 -27.91
CA ALA A 344 -8.31 -2.91 -29.26
C ALA A 344 -8.92 -3.78 -30.37
N SER A 345 -9.04 -5.09 -30.14
CA SER A 345 -9.71 -6.04 -31.06
C SER A 345 -11.22 -5.79 -31.21
N TYR A 346 -11.82 -4.98 -30.32
CA TYR A 346 -13.24 -4.63 -30.32
C TYR A 346 -13.42 -3.10 -30.37
N PRO A 347 -13.12 -2.42 -31.49
CA PRO A 347 -12.90 -0.97 -31.53
C PRO A 347 -14.03 -0.13 -30.96
N ARG A 348 -15.30 -0.51 -31.20
CA ARG A 348 -16.48 0.23 -30.68
C ARG A 348 -16.60 0.17 -29.16
N ALA A 349 -16.32 -1.00 -28.56
CA ALA A 349 -16.37 -1.14 -27.10
C ALA A 349 -15.14 -0.49 -26.45
N CYS A 350 -13.96 -0.63 -27.08
CA CYS A 350 -12.74 0.05 -26.66
C CYS A 350 -12.88 1.59 -26.67
N GLN A 351 -13.48 2.15 -27.73
CA GLN A 351 -13.74 3.59 -27.85
C GLN A 351 -14.69 4.10 -26.77
N ALA A 352 -15.83 3.42 -26.56
CA ALA A 352 -16.80 3.77 -25.52
C ALA A 352 -16.19 3.70 -24.11
N LEU A 353 -15.40 2.65 -23.84
CA LEU A 353 -14.71 2.48 -22.57
C LEU A 353 -13.63 3.54 -22.34
N GLY A 354 -12.80 3.84 -23.35
CA GLY A 354 -11.79 4.90 -23.28
C GLY A 354 -12.39 6.28 -23.07
N ALA A 355 -13.50 6.59 -23.74
CA ALA A 355 -14.21 7.86 -23.56
C ALA A 355 -14.78 8.04 -22.14
N MET A 356 -15.25 6.96 -21.49
CA MET A 356 -15.72 7.02 -20.09
C MET A 356 -14.57 7.06 -19.07
N LEU A 357 -13.49 6.30 -19.31
CA LEU A 357 -12.32 6.27 -18.43
C LEU A 357 -11.56 7.59 -18.44
N SER A 358 -11.24 8.13 -19.62
CA SER A 358 -10.54 9.43 -19.78
C SER A 358 -11.33 10.60 -19.16
N LYS A 359 -12.67 10.55 -19.21
CA LYS A 359 -13.55 11.54 -18.55
C LYS A 359 -13.76 11.29 -17.05
N GLY A 360 -13.37 10.12 -16.52
CA GLY A 360 -13.69 9.71 -15.15
C GLY A 360 -15.19 9.65 -14.84
N ALA A 361 -16.05 9.35 -15.83
CA ALA A 361 -17.50 9.38 -15.65
C ALA A 361 -18.25 8.47 -16.63
N LEU A 362 -19.29 7.78 -16.15
CA LEU A 362 -20.20 7.02 -17.00
C LEU A 362 -21.18 7.96 -17.71
N ASN A 363 -21.41 7.74 -19.00
CA ASN A 363 -22.45 8.43 -19.74
C ASN A 363 -23.44 7.45 -20.41
N PRO A 364 -24.73 7.81 -20.56
CA PRO A 364 -25.72 6.81 -20.96
C PRO A 364 -25.64 6.38 -22.43
N ALA A 365 -24.99 7.16 -23.29
CA ALA A 365 -24.77 6.82 -24.69
C ALA A 365 -23.77 5.67 -24.81
N ASP A 366 -22.58 5.82 -24.22
CA ASP A 366 -21.54 4.79 -24.22
C ASP A 366 -21.98 3.52 -23.45
N ILE A 367 -22.70 3.67 -22.33
CA ILE A 367 -23.32 2.53 -21.64
C ILE A 367 -24.35 1.82 -22.54
N THR A 368 -25.12 2.55 -23.36
CA THR A 368 -26.07 1.94 -24.31
C THR A 368 -25.34 1.19 -25.43
N VAL A 369 -24.19 1.69 -25.90
CA VAL A 369 -23.32 0.98 -26.87
C VAL A 369 -22.82 -0.33 -26.28
N LEU A 370 -22.23 -0.29 -25.08
CA LEU A 370 -21.75 -1.50 -24.40
C LEU A 370 -22.89 -2.49 -24.12
N PHE A 371 -24.03 -2.02 -23.59
CA PHE A 371 -25.20 -2.85 -23.31
C PHE A 371 -25.68 -3.61 -24.56
N LYS A 372 -25.77 -2.94 -25.71
CA LYS A 372 -26.15 -3.58 -26.98
C LYS A 372 -25.14 -4.66 -27.41
N MET A 373 -23.85 -4.46 -27.17
CA MET A 373 -22.81 -5.42 -27.51
C MET A 373 -22.81 -6.64 -26.57
N PHE A 374 -22.87 -6.45 -25.25
CA PHE A 374 -22.86 -7.54 -24.27
C PHE A 374 -24.16 -8.37 -24.21
N THR A 375 -25.28 -7.79 -24.64
CA THR A 375 -26.57 -8.50 -24.79
C THR A 375 -26.67 -9.30 -26.10
N SER A 376 -25.75 -9.10 -27.06
CA SER A 376 -25.78 -9.79 -28.35
C SER A 376 -25.40 -11.27 -28.26
N MET A 377 -25.58 -12.00 -29.37
CA MET A 377 -25.23 -13.43 -29.48
C MET A 377 -23.72 -13.68 -29.42
N ASP A 378 -22.91 -12.72 -29.88
CA ASP A 378 -21.44 -12.77 -29.77
C ASP A 378 -20.92 -11.52 -29.02
N PRO A 379 -21.00 -11.52 -27.68
CA PRO A 379 -20.58 -10.39 -26.87
C PRO A 379 -19.05 -10.25 -26.84
N PRO A 380 -18.46 -9.08 -26.57
CA PRO A 380 -17.01 -8.96 -26.34
C PRO A 380 -16.53 -9.84 -25.17
N PRO A 381 -15.22 -10.12 -25.05
CA PRO A 381 -14.63 -10.80 -23.88
C PRO A 381 -14.98 -10.08 -22.58
N VAL A 382 -15.34 -10.83 -21.54
CA VAL A 382 -15.77 -10.24 -20.25
C VAL A 382 -14.64 -9.46 -19.57
N GLU A 383 -13.37 -9.78 -19.86
CA GLU A 383 -12.23 -9.05 -19.31
C GLU A 383 -12.20 -7.56 -19.70
N LEU A 384 -12.80 -7.20 -20.84
CA LEU A 384 -12.90 -5.81 -21.32
C LEU A 384 -13.63 -4.90 -20.33
N ILE A 385 -14.63 -5.43 -19.62
CA ILE A 385 -15.39 -4.70 -18.61
C ILE A 385 -14.96 -5.00 -17.17
N ARG A 386 -13.92 -5.82 -16.98
CA ARG A 386 -13.27 -6.12 -15.68
C ARG A 386 -12.04 -5.23 -15.42
N VAL A 387 -12.16 -3.95 -15.79
CA VAL A 387 -11.17 -2.92 -15.45
C VAL A 387 -11.59 -2.28 -14.12
N PRO A 388 -10.78 -2.33 -13.04
CA PRO A 388 -11.19 -1.83 -11.72
C PRO A 388 -11.65 -0.36 -11.73
N ALA A 389 -10.95 0.50 -12.46
CA ALA A 389 -11.33 1.90 -12.64
C ALA A 389 -12.74 2.05 -13.25
N PHE A 390 -13.10 1.22 -14.22
CA PHE A 390 -14.44 1.24 -14.84
C PHE A 390 -15.53 0.80 -13.85
N LEU A 391 -15.24 -0.23 -13.03
CA LEU A 391 -16.16 -0.72 -12.01
C LEU A 391 -16.35 0.29 -10.87
N ASP A 392 -15.32 1.05 -10.50
CA ASP A 392 -15.45 2.12 -9.50
C ASP A 392 -16.36 3.27 -10.00
N LEU A 393 -16.32 3.60 -11.30
CA LEU A 393 -17.30 4.53 -11.89
C LEU A 393 -18.75 4.05 -11.76
N PHE A 394 -19.00 2.73 -11.78
CA PHE A 394 -20.33 2.18 -11.43
C PHE A 394 -20.65 2.32 -9.95
N MET A 395 -19.68 2.12 -9.04
CA MET A 395 -19.91 2.34 -7.61
C MET A 395 -20.33 3.79 -7.37
N GLN A 396 -19.62 4.75 -7.97
CA GLN A 396 -19.93 6.18 -7.87
C GLN A 396 -21.29 6.54 -8.51
N SER A 397 -21.65 5.91 -9.63
CA SER A 397 -22.91 6.22 -10.35
C SER A 397 -24.15 5.51 -9.80
N LEU A 398 -23.99 4.39 -9.08
CA LEU A 398 -25.11 3.56 -8.59
C LEU A 398 -25.27 3.52 -7.07
N PHE A 399 -24.23 3.81 -6.30
CA PHE A 399 -24.26 3.66 -4.83
C PHE A 399 -23.90 4.95 -4.08
N LYS A 400 -23.52 6.03 -4.76
CA LYS A 400 -23.24 7.30 -4.08
C LYS A 400 -24.54 7.99 -3.64
N PRO A 401 -24.67 8.43 -2.37
CA PRO A 401 -25.82 9.23 -1.93
C PRO A 401 -26.04 10.45 -2.83
N GLY A 402 -27.30 10.70 -3.21
CA GLY A 402 -27.68 11.81 -4.09
C GLY A 402 -27.27 11.68 -5.57
N ALA A 403 -26.64 10.57 -6.01
CA ALA A 403 -26.32 10.37 -7.42
C ALA A 403 -27.58 10.07 -8.25
N ARG A 404 -27.91 10.98 -9.17
CA ARG A 404 -29.10 10.88 -10.02
C ARG A 404 -28.80 10.12 -11.31
N ILE A 405 -29.32 8.89 -11.39
CA ILE A 405 -29.30 8.07 -12.63
C ILE A 405 -30.60 8.26 -13.43
N ASN A 406 -30.50 8.32 -14.76
CA ASN A 406 -31.67 8.30 -15.64
C ASN A 406 -32.34 6.91 -15.57
N GLN A 407 -33.61 6.86 -15.16
CA GLN A 407 -34.39 5.63 -15.00
C GLN A 407 -34.51 4.84 -16.32
N ASP A 408 -34.60 5.51 -17.47
CA ASP A 408 -34.67 4.89 -18.80
C ASP A 408 -33.42 4.05 -19.14
N HIS A 409 -32.32 4.28 -18.44
CA HIS A 409 -31.02 3.65 -18.70
C HIS A 409 -30.49 2.86 -17.50
N LYS A 410 -31.03 3.06 -16.30
CA LYS A 410 -30.68 2.36 -15.06
C LYS A 410 -30.54 0.83 -15.21
N HIS A 411 -31.51 0.17 -15.86
CA HIS A 411 -31.45 -1.27 -16.11
C HIS A 411 -30.21 -1.70 -16.91
N LYS A 412 -29.71 -0.85 -17.83
CA LYS A 412 -28.49 -1.10 -18.62
C LYS A 412 -27.24 -1.01 -17.77
N TYR A 413 -27.17 -0.05 -16.85
CA TYR A 413 -26.04 0.12 -15.93
C TYR A 413 -25.95 -1.10 -15.00
N ILE A 414 -27.08 -1.49 -14.40
CA ILE A 414 -27.19 -2.67 -13.54
C ILE A 414 -26.81 -3.94 -14.31
N HIS A 415 -27.29 -4.10 -15.54
CA HIS A 415 -26.96 -5.26 -16.37
C HIS A 415 -25.45 -5.35 -16.69
N ILE A 416 -24.79 -4.25 -17.07
CA ILE A 416 -23.35 -4.26 -17.36
C ILE A 416 -22.54 -4.58 -16.10
N LEU A 417 -22.87 -3.99 -14.95
CA LEU A 417 -22.19 -4.28 -13.69
C LEU A 417 -22.39 -5.75 -13.26
N ALA A 418 -23.62 -6.25 -13.34
CA ALA A 418 -23.91 -7.65 -13.04
C ALA A 418 -23.24 -8.61 -14.03
N TYR A 419 -23.12 -8.25 -15.32
CA TYR A 419 -22.40 -9.04 -16.32
C TYR A 419 -20.92 -9.15 -15.99
N ALA A 420 -20.26 -8.02 -15.69
CA ALA A 420 -18.87 -7.99 -15.29
C ALA A 420 -18.61 -8.87 -14.05
N ALA A 421 -19.53 -8.86 -13.07
CA ALA A 421 -19.41 -9.61 -11.83
C ALA A 421 -19.70 -11.12 -11.95
N SER A 422 -20.72 -11.52 -12.72
CA SER A 422 -21.28 -12.89 -12.68
C SER A 422 -20.96 -13.78 -13.88
N VAL A 423 -20.63 -13.23 -15.05
CA VAL A 423 -20.48 -14.04 -16.28
C VAL A 423 -19.15 -14.78 -16.28
N VAL A 424 -19.20 -16.09 -16.55
CA VAL A 424 -18.01 -16.95 -16.63
C VAL A 424 -17.81 -17.41 -18.06
N GLU A 425 -16.62 -17.16 -18.61
CA GLU A 425 -16.22 -17.60 -19.94
C GLU A 425 -15.22 -18.76 -19.84
N THR A 426 -15.35 -19.76 -20.71
CA THR A 426 -14.33 -20.81 -20.85
C THR A 426 -13.52 -20.58 -22.12
N TRP A 427 -12.22 -20.36 -21.98
CA TRP A 427 -11.30 -20.12 -23.09
C TRP A 427 -10.41 -21.36 -23.33
N LYS A 428 -10.18 -21.70 -24.61
CA LYS A 428 -9.23 -22.73 -25.03
C LYS A 428 -8.47 -22.25 -26.26
N LYS A 429 -7.13 -22.19 -26.20
CA LYS A 429 -6.26 -21.71 -27.29
C LYS A 429 -6.73 -20.37 -27.88
N ASN A 430 -6.97 -19.38 -27.01
CA ASN A 430 -7.48 -18.03 -27.33
C ASN A 430 -8.80 -17.99 -28.11
N LYS A 431 -9.63 -19.04 -27.98
CA LYS A 431 -11.01 -19.07 -28.48
C LYS A 431 -11.98 -19.33 -27.32
N ARG A 432 -13.03 -18.52 -27.24
CA ARG A 432 -14.11 -18.69 -26.26
C ARG A 432 -15.00 -19.86 -26.68
N VAL A 433 -15.16 -20.83 -25.80
CA VAL A 433 -15.90 -22.10 -26.04
C VAL A 433 -17.32 -22.03 -25.50
N SER A 434 -17.51 -21.37 -24.36
CA SER A 434 -18.80 -21.25 -23.68
C SER A 434 -18.86 -19.98 -22.82
N ILE A 435 -20.08 -19.52 -22.57
CA ILE A 435 -20.42 -18.39 -21.68
C ILE A 435 -21.54 -18.87 -20.75
N ASN A 436 -21.29 -18.87 -19.44
CA ASN A 436 -22.35 -19.09 -18.44
C ASN A 436 -22.93 -17.72 -18.02
N LYS A 437 -24.27 -17.63 -17.96
CA LYS A 437 -25.01 -16.42 -17.56
C LYS A 437 -26.07 -16.72 -16.49
N ASP A 438 -25.97 -17.85 -15.79
CA ASP A 438 -27.05 -18.37 -14.92
C ASP A 438 -27.30 -17.46 -13.71
N GLU A 439 -26.23 -16.94 -13.10
CA GLU A 439 -26.30 -16.04 -11.95
C GLU A 439 -26.66 -14.59 -12.33
N LEU A 440 -26.51 -14.20 -13.61
CA LEU A 440 -26.66 -12.81 -14.08
C LEU A 440 -27.99 -12.17 -13.65
N LYS A 441 -29.08 -12.95 -13.67
CA LYS A 441 -30.41 -12.48 -13.27
C LYS A 441 -30.51 -12.24 -11.75
N SER A 442 -29.91 -13.10 -10.93
CA SER A 442 -29.94 -12.93 -9.46
C SER A 442 -29.03 -11.78 -9.03
N THR A 443 -27.82 -11.66 -9.61
CA THR A 443 -26.92 -10.54 -9.37
C THR A 443 -27.53 -9.20 -9.79
N SER A 444 -28.16 -9.14 -10.99
CA SER A 444 -28.85 -7.93 -11.45
C SER A 444 -29.94 -7.50 -10.47
N LYS A 445 -30.76 -8.45 -10.00
CA LYS A 445 -31.82 -8.18 -9.02
C LYS A 445 -31.26 -7.69 -7.69
N ALA A 446 -30.19 -8.30 -7.18
CA ALA A 446 -29.58 -7.90 -5.90
C ALA A 446 -29.01 -6.47 -5.97
N VAL A 447 -28.31 -6.13 -7.06
CA VAL A 447 -27.81 -4.76 -7.31
C VAL A 447 -28.98 -3.77 -7.42
N GLU A 448 -30.05 -4.11 -8.15
CA GLU A 448 -31.24 -3.27 -8.29
C GLU A 448 -31.94 -3.01 -6.95
N THR A 449 -32.16 -4.07 -6.16
CA THR A 449 -32.76 -3.99 -4.82
C THR A 449 -31.95 -3.07 -3.91
N VAL A 450 -30.62 -3.24 -3.83
CA VAL A 450 -29.78 -2.42 -2.95
C VAL A 450 -29.67 -0.98 -3.44
N HIS A 451 -29.53 -0.73 -4.74
CA HIS A 451 -29.58 0.64 -5.27
C HIS A 451 -30.90 1.35 -4.93
N ASN A 452 -32.04 0.65 -4.96
CA ASN A 452 -33.34 1.20 -4.57
C ASN A 452 -33.47 1.48 -3.05
N LEU A 453 -32.63 0.87 -2.21
CA LEU A 453 -32.54 1.14 -0.78
C LEU A 453 -31.57 2.30 -0.50
N CYS A 454 -30.39 2.29 -1.11
CA CYS A 454 -29.30 3.26 -0.86
C CYS A 454 -29.51 4.65 -1.50
N CYS A 455 -30.20 4.73 -2.65
CA CYS A 455 -30.30 5.98 -3.45
C CYS A 455 -31.71 6.60 -3.48
N ASN A 456 -32.65 6.12 -2.66
CA ASN A 456 -34.00 6.69 -2.61
C ASN A 456 -34.07 7.75 -1.50
N GLU A 457 -33.96 9.03 -1.90
CA GLU A 457 -33.76 10.22 -1.04
C GLU A 457 -34.80 10.38 0.10
N ASN A 458 -35.94 9.68 0.05
CA ASN A 458 -37.02 9.77 1.05
C ASN A 458 -36.97 8.71 2.18
N LYS A 459 -36.05 7.74 2.13
CA LYS A 459 -36.01 6.63 3.10
C LYS A 459 -35.11 6.95 4.30
N GLY A 460 -35.71 7.29 5.43
CA GLY A 460 -34.98 7.44 6.69
C GLY A 460 -34.41 6.11 7.22
N ALA A 461 -33.48 6.17 8.17
CA ALA A 461 -32.78 4.98 8.71
C ALA A 461 -33.72 3.86 9.19
N SER A 462 -34.92 4.20 9.67
CA SER A 462 -35.97 3.25 10.06
C SER A 462 -36.38 2.29 8.92
N GLU A 463 -36.46 2.76 7.67
CA GLU A 463 -36.79 1.89 6.53
C GLU A 463 -35.64 0.94 6.16
N LEU A 464 -34.39 1.36 6.42
CA LEU A 464 -33.23 0.50 6.21
C LEU A 464 -33.18 -0.63 7.25
N VAL A 465 -33.54 -0.34 8.51
CA VAL A 465 -33.69 -1.36 9.56
C VAL A 465 -34.81 -2.35 9.20
N ALA A 466 -35.94 -1.88 8.65
CA ALA A 466 -37.04 -2.74 8.22
C ALA A 466 -36.64 -3.73 7.09
N GLU A 467 -35.83 -3.28 6.13
CA GLU A 467 -35.35 -4.10 5.01
C GLU A 467 -33.97 -4.76 5.25
N LEU A 468 -33.45 -4.70 6.48
CA LEU A 468 -32.10 -5.19 6.82
C LEU A 468 -31.89 -6.67 6.48
N SER A 469 -32.93 -7.50 6.65
CA SER A 469 -32.91 -8.92 6.28
C SER A 469 -32.73 -9.11 4.75
N THR A 470 -33.44 -8.31 3.95
CA THR A 470 -33.30 -8.29 2.49
C THR A 470 -31.89 -7.83 2.09
N LEU A 471 -31.37 -6.80 2.77
CA LEU A 471 -30.04 -6.25 2.54
C LEU A 471 -28.93 -7.27 2.85
N TYR A 472 -29.00 -7.99 3.97
CA TYR A 472 -28.05 -9.08 4.29
C TYR A 472 -28.07 -10.21 3.24
N GLN A 473 -29.23 -10.60 2.72
CA GLN A 473 -29.27 -11.58 1.61
C GLN A 473 -28.61 -11.03 0.32
N CYS A 474 -28.71 -9.73 0.06
CA CYS A 474 -28.09 -9.11 -1.10
C CYS A 474 -26.58 -8.90 -0.93
N ILE A 475 -26.09 -8.61 0.29
CA ILE A 475 -24.66 -8.45 0.61
C ILE A 475 -23.86 -9.72 0.30
N ARG A 476 -24.48 -10.91 0.29
CA ARG A 476 -23.82 -12.16 -0.13
C ARG A 476 -23.22 -12.13 -1.55
N PHE A 477 -23.64 -11.22 -2.42
CA PHE A 477 -22.99 -11.00 -3.71
C PHE A 477 -21.80 -10.01 -3.56
N PRO A 478 -20.55 -10.38 -3.93
CA PRO A 478 -19.38 -9.52 -3.69
C PRO A 478 -19.47 -8.11 -4.30
N VAL A 479 -20.08 -7.99 -5.49
CA VAL A 479 -20.30 -6.69 -6.15
C VAL A 479 -21.30 -5.81 -5.40
N VAL A 480 -22.26 -6.41 -4.70
CA VAL A 480 -23.21 -5.69 -3.85
C VAL A 480 -22.56 -5.29 -2.54
N ALA A 481 -21.78 -6.19 -1.91
CA ALA A 481 -20.99 -5.85 -0.72
C ALA A 481 -20.03 -4.67 -0.98
N MET A 482 -19.37 -4.62 -2.15
CA MET A 482 -18.57 -3.47 -2.56
C MET A 482 -19.38 -2.18 -2.72
N GLY A 483 -20.56 -2.26 -3.34
CA GLY A 483 -21.48 -1.12 -3.46
C GLY A 483 -21.95 -0.60 -2.11
N VAL A 484 -22.34 -1.50 -1.19
CA VAL A 484 -22.73 -1.15 0.19
C VAL A 484 -21.56 -0.57 0.96
N LEU A 485 -20.34 -1.15 0.86
CA LEU A 485 -19.15 -0.63 1.53
C LEU A 485 -18.84 0.80 1.10
N LYS A 486 -18.89 1.10 -0.20
CA LYS A 486 -18.70 2.46 -0.73
C LYS A 486 -19.81 3.42 -0.32
N TRP A 487 -21.07 2.95 -0.31
CA TRP A 487 -22.20 3.74 0.17
C TRP A 487 -22.09 4.06 1.68
N VAL A 488 -21.67 3.10 2.51
CA VAL A 488 -21.38 3.31 3.93
C VAL A 488 -20.22 4.29 4.11
N ASP A 489 -19.12 4.14 3.37
CA ASP A 489 -17.99 5.08 3.39
C ASP A 489 -18.45 6.53 3.10
N TRP A 490 -19.19 6.75 2.01
CA TRP A 490 -19.70 8.09 1.66
C TRP A 490 -20.72 8.65 2.66
N THR A 491 -21.54 7.80 3.29
CA THR A 491 -22.60 8.23 4.21
C THR A 491 -22.02 8.53 5.61
N VAL A 492 -21.19 7.64 6.14
CA VAL A 492 -20.65 7.75 7.50
C VAL A 492 -19.47 8.73 7.57
N SER A 493 -18.73 8.94 6.47
CA SER A 493 -17.70 9.98 6.39
C SER A 493 -18.25 11.40 6.23
N GLU A 494 -19.56 11.61 6.19
CA GLU A 494 -20.13 12.96 6.15
C GLU A 494 -19.93 13.66 7.52
N PRO A 495 -19.33 14.87 7.59
CA PRO A 495 -18.90 15.48 8.87
C PRO A 495 -19.99 15.71 9.93
N ARG A 496 -21.27 15.64 9.56
CA ARG A 496 -22.43 15.80 10.47
C ARG A 496 -23.18 14.51 10.74
N TYR A 497 -22.78 13.39 10.14
CA TYR A 497 -23.49 12.10 10.22
C TYR A 497 -23.77 11.70 11.67
N PHE A 498 -22.73 11.62 12.51
CA PHE A 498 -22.84 11.16 13.90
C PHE A 498 -23.64 12.10 14.82
N GLN A 499 -23.81 13.38 14.47
CA GLN A 499 -24.64 14.32 15.25
C GLN A 499 -26.14 14.08 15.05
N LEU A 500 -26.51 13.51 13.90
CA LEU A 500 -27.89 13.21 13.52
C LEU A 500 -28.29 11.77 13.87
N GLN A 501 -27.35 10.97 14.39
CA GLN A 501 -27.57 9.62 14.87
C GLN A 501 -27.98 9.64 16.35
N THR A 502 -29.17 9.11 16.67
CA THR A 502 -29.64 8.96 18.05
C THR A 502 -29.30 7.61 18.68
N ASP A 503 -28.82 6.66 17.87
CA ASP A 503 -28.52 5.29 18.31
C ASP A 503 -27.02 5.12 18.60
N HIS A 504 -26.70 4.44 19.70
CA HIS A 504 -25.32 4.17 20.13
C HIS A 504 -24.50 3.29 19.17
N THR A 505 -25.15 2.56 18.26
CA THR A 505 -24.46 1.80 17.21
C THR A 505 -25.15 2.05 15.86
N PRO A 506 -24.54 2.86 14.97
CA PRO A 506 -25.03 3.06 13.62
C PRO A 506 -25.27 1.75 12.88
N VAL A 507 -26.48 1.55 12.33
CA VAL A 507 -26.81 0.39 11.49
C VAL A 507 -25.82 0.20 10.34
N HIS A 508 -25.23 1.29 9.84
CA HIS A 508 -24.21 1.30 8.79
C HIS A 508 -22.93 0.57 9.20
N LEU A 509 -22.54 0.63 10.48
CA LEU A 509 -21.38 -0.12 11.01
C LEU A 509 -21.70 -1.61 11.15
N ALA A 510 -22.93 -1.99 11.49
CA ALA A 510 -23.35 -3.40 11.49
C ALA A 510 -23.35 -4.03 10.08
N LEU A 511 -23.53 -3.23 9.02
CA LEU A 511 -23.34 -3.71 7.64
C LEU A 511 -21.87 -4.07 7.34
N LEU A 512 -20.90 -3.38 7.97
CA LEU A 512 -19.48 -3.73 7.83
C LEU A 512 -19.18 -5.10 8.43
N ASP A 513 -19.88 -5.48 9.51
CA ASP A 513 -19.75 -6.79 10.13
C ASP A 513 -20.28 -7.91 9.21
N GLU A 514 -21.41 -7.72 8.52
CA GLU A 514 -21.92 -8.69 7.54
C GLU A 514 -21.00 -8.79 6.30
N ILE A 515 -20.49 -7.65 5.81
CA ILE A 515 -19.52 -7.61 4.70
C ILE A 515 -18.25 -8.39 5.08
N SER A 516 -17.72 -8.15 6.27
CA SER A 516 -16.54 -8.86 6.81
C SER A 516 -16.82 -10.35 7.06
N THR A 517 -18.07 -10.70 7.39
CA THR A 517 -18.49 -12.09 7.57
C THR A 517 -18.51 -12.86 6.24
N CYS A 518 -18.99 -12.22 5.17
CA CYS A 518 -19.17 -12.83 3.86
C CYS A 518 -17.93 -12.79 2.95
N HIS A 519 -17.10 -11.73 2.99
CA HIS A 519 -16.12 -11.44 1.93
C HIS A 519 -14.71 -11.10 2.42
N GLN A 520 -13.83 -12.11 2.45
CA GLN A 520 -12.43 -11.94 2.85
C GLN A 520 -11.63 -10.94 1.99
N LEU A 521 -11.95 -10.82 0.70
CA LEU A 521 -11.25 -9.92 -0.23
C LEU A 521 -11.61 -8.43 -0.01
N LEU A 522 -12.56 -8.13 0.88
CA LEU A 522 -12.96 -6.77 1.23
C LEU A 522 -12.42 -6.35 2.61
N HIS A 523 -11.79 -7.27 3.35
CA HIS A 523 -11.22 -7.00 4.67
C HIS A 523 -10.24 -5.80 4.70
N PRO A 524 -9.31 -5.62 3.74
CA PRO A 524 -8.43 -4.45 3.72
C PRO A 524 -9.21 -3.12 3.58
N GLN A 525 -10.23 -3.09 2.72
CA GLN A 525 -11.06 -1.90 2.50
C GLN A 525 -11.97 -1.60 3.70
N VAL A 526 -12.46 -2.62 4.40
CA VAL A 526 -13.18 -2.44 5.67
C VAL A 526 -12.24 -1.89 6.74
N LEU A 527 -11.04 -2.45 6.90
CA LEU A 527 -10.05 -1.94 7.85
C LEU A 527 -9.66 -0.50 7.54
N GLN A 528 -9.40 -0.18 6.27
CA GLN A 528 -9.09 1.19 5.83
C GLN A 528 -10.19 2.18 6.22
N LEU A 529 -11.46 1.80 6.07
CA LEU A 529 -12.59 2.63 6.50
C LEU A 529 -12.67 2.77 8.03
N LEU A 530 -12.52 1.68 8.78
CA LEU A 530 -12.54 1.72 10.25
C LEU A 530 -11.39 2.57 10.81
N VAL A 531 -10.18 2.45 10.25
CA VAL A 531 -9.02 3.29 10.59
C VAL A 531 -9.29 4.75 10.27
N LYS A 532 -9.75 5.06 9.05
CA LYS A 532 -10.12 6.43 8.64
C LYS A 532 -11.12 7.07 9.61
N LEU A 533 -12.16 6.34 10.01
CA LEU A 533 -13.16 6.83 10.97
C LEU A 533 -12.58 6.98 12.39
N PHE A 534 -11.67 6.11 12.81
CA PHE A 534 -11.02 6.17 14.12
C PHE A 534 -9.99 7.30 14.25
N GLU A 535 -9.25 7.59 13.18
CA GLU A 535 -8.30 8.72 13.08
C GLU A 535 -9.02 10.08 12.86
N THR A 536 -10.30 10.08 12.46
CA THR A 536 -11.07 11.32 12.24
C THR A 536 -11.47 11.99 13.56
N GLU A 537 -11.14 13.27 13.73
CA GLU A 537 -11.56 14.09 14.88
C GLU A 537 -13.02 14.56 14.73
N HIS A 538 -13.88 14.10 15.64
CA HIS A 538 -15.30 14.42 15.65
C HIS A 538 -15.61 15.63 16.55
N SER A 539 -15.03 16.79 16.24
CA SER A 539 -15.03 18.01 17.06
C SER A 539 -16.41 18.61 17.44
N GLN A 540 -17.50 18.06 16.92
CA GLN A 540 -18.88 18.46 17.20
C GLN A 540 -19.62 17.47 18.13
N LEU A 541 -19.01 16.33 18.51
CA LEU A 541 -19.51 15.39 19.51
C LEU A 541 -18.88 15.68 20.87
N ASP A 542 -19.56 15.33 21.97
CA ASP A 542 -18.96 15.39 23.31
C ASP A 542 -17.81 14.39 23.47
N VAL A 543 -16.88 14.65 24.40
CA VAL A 543 -15.73 13.79 24.68
C VAL A 543 -16.15 12.36 25.05
N MET A 544 -17.26 12.20 25.78
CA MET A 544 -17.79 10.87 26.12
C MET A 544 -18.34 10.15 24.88
N GLU A 545 -19.08 10.86 24.03
CA GLU A 545 -19.63 10.32 22.77
C GLU A 545 -18.52 9.91 21.79
N GLN A 546 -17.45 10.70 21.70
CA GLN A 546 -16.26 10.35 20.91
C GLN A 546 -15.57 9.08 21.42
N LEU A 547 -15.51 8.88 22.75
CA LEU A 547 -14.91 7.69 23.36
C LEU A 547 -15.75 6.44 23.06
N GLU A 548 -17.07 6.49 23.25
CA GLU A 548 -17.96 5.36 22.96
C GLU A 548 -18.02 5.05 21.44
N LEU A 549 -17.96 6.07 20.57
CA LEU A 549 -17.82 5.87 19.13
C LEU A 549 -16.50 5.14 18.79
N LYS A 550 -15.38 5.53 19.41
CA LYS A 550 -14.09 4.86 19.19
C LYS A 550 -14.08 3.42 19.72
N LYS A 551 -14.72 3.12 20.85
CA LYS A 551 -14.95 1.71 21.28
C LYS A 551 -15.78 0.96 20.24
N THR A 552 -16.89 1.55 19.80
CA THR A 552 -17.78 0.95 18.79
C THR A 552 -17.04 0.60 17.50
N LEU A 553 -16.08 1.44 17.06
CA LEU A 553 -15.20 1.16 15.92
C LEU A 553 -14.20 0.03 16.22
N LEU A 554 -13.62 -0.02 17.42
CA LEU A 554 -12.74 -1.11 17.85
C LEU A 554 -13.48 -2.44 17.90
N ASP A 555 -14.73 -2.50 18.35
CA ASP A 555 -15.54 -3.72 18.34
C ASP A 555 -15.72 -4.28 16.90
N ARG A 556 -15.83 -3.39 15.90
CA ARG A 556 -15.85 -3.80 14.47
C ARG A 556 -14.48 -4.33 14.03
N MET A 557 -13.39 -3.77 14.56
CA MET A 557 -12.03 -4.29 14.32
C MET A 557 -11.82 -5.67 14.99
N VAL A 558 -12.37 -5.90 16.19
CA VAL A 558 -12.37 -7.22 16.87
C VAL A 558 -13.21 -8.23 16.09
N HIS A 559 -14.37 -7.82 15.58
CA HIS A 559 -15.15 -8.67 14.67
C HIS A 559 -14.36 -9.01 13.41
N LEU A 560 -13.73 -8.03 12.74
CA LEU A 560 -12.89 -8.26 11.56
C LEU A 560 -11.69 -9.20 11.85
N LEU A 561 -11.08 -9.06 13.03
CA LEU A 561 -10.06 -9.97 13.55
C LEU A 561 -10.62 -11.40 13.69
N SER A 562 -11.82 -11.58 14.25
CA SER A 562 -12.50 -12.88 14.38
C SER A 562 -12.80 -13.55 13.02
N ARG A 563 -12.86 -12.76 11.93
CA ARG A 563 -13.03 -13.26 10.55
C ARG A 563 -11.72 -13.62 9.85
N GLY A 564 -10.59 -13.56 10.55
CA GLY A 564 -9.28 -14.01 10.08
C GLY A 564 -8.32 -12.91 9.61
N HIS A 565 -8.74 -11.64 9.58
CA HIS A 565 -7.88 -10.52 9.18
C HIS A 565 -7.07 -9.97 10.36
N VAL A 566 -6.37 -10.87 11.07
CA VAL A 566 -5.79 -10.60 12.39
C VAL A 566 -4.58 -9.66 12.33
N LEU A 567 -3.57 -10.00 11.53
CA LEU A 567 -2.26 -9.35 11.59
C LEU A 567 -2.32 -7.85 11.25
N PRO A 568 -3.04 -7.38 10.20
CA PRO A 568 -3.13 -5.95 9.89
C PRO A 568 -3.85 -5.14 10.98
N VAL A 569 -4.89 -5.72 11.61
CA VAL A 569 -5.60 -5.09 12.73
C VAL A 569 -4.68 -4.90 13.92
N VAL A 570 -3.99 -5.97 14.36
CA VAL A 570 -3.07 -5.90 15.50
C VAL A 570 -1.88 -4.97 15.21
N SER A 571 -1.36 -5.00 13.99
CA SER A 571 -0.27 -4.10 13.54
C SER A 571 -0.70 -2.63 13.61
N TYR A 572 -1.93 -2.30 13.21
CA TYR A 572 -2.49 -0.96 13.37
C TYR A 572 -2.61 -0.53 14.84
N ILE A 573 -3.19 -1.37 15.71
CA ILE A 573 -3.33 -1.07 17.14
C ILE A 573 -1.96 -0.87 17.81
N ARG A 574 -0.96 -1.68 17.45
CA ARG A 574 0.43 -1.52 17.90
C ARG A 574 1.02 -0.18 17.43
N LYS A 575 0.79 0.21 16.17
CA LYS A 575 1.25 1.49 15.61
C LYS A 575 0.65 2.71 16.35
N CYS A 576 -0.62 2.65 16.75
CA CYS A 576 -1.24 3.68 17.60
C CYS A 576 -0.59 3.77 18.99
N LEU A 577 -0.28 2.62 19.60
CA LEU A 577 0.42 2.57 20.89
C LEU A 577 1.85 3.12 20.80
N GLU A 578 2.62 2.74 19.76
CA GLU A 578 3.99 3.21 19.55
C GLU A 578 4.09 4.70 19.23
N LYS A 579 3.07 5.26 18.55
CA LYS A 579 2.98 6.71 18.27
C LYS A 579 2.53 7.56 19.46
N LEU A 580 1.86 6.95 20.45
CA LEU A 580 1.23 7.64 21.59
C LEU A 580 0.15 8.67 21.17
N ASP A 581 -0.53 8.44 20.04
CA ASP A 581 -1.59 9.32 19.50
C ASP A 581 -3.01 8.95 19.96
N THR A 582 -3.15 7.81 20.64
CA THR A 582 -4.43 7.20 21.00
C THR A 582 -4.53 6.94 22.50
N ASP A 583 -5.71 7.13 23.09
CA ASP A 583 -5.95 6.91 24.52
C ASP A 583 -5.71 5.44 24.92
N ILE A 584 -4.93 5.23 26.00
CA ILE A 584 -4.57 3.91 26.53
C ILE A 584 -5.82 3.09 26.91
N SER A 585 -6.91 3.74 27.34
CA SER A 585 -8.18 3.08 27.65
C SER A 585 -8.84 2.42 26.43
N LEU A 586 -8.65 2.97 25.23
CA LEU A 586 -9.14 2.39 23.97
C LEU A 586 -8.31 1.17 23.57
N ILE A 587 -6.97 1.26 23.68
CA ILE A 587 -6.08 0.11 23.43
C ILE A 587 -6.38 -1.02 24.42
N ARG A 588 -6.65 -0.67 25.69
CA ARG A 588 -7.07 -1.61 26.73
C ARG A 588 -8.40 -2.30 26.40
N HIS A 589 -9.42 -1.54 25.98
CA HIS A 589 -10.71 -2.08 25.54
C HIS A 589 -10.52 -3.14 24.45
N PHE A 590 -9.74 -2.81 23.40
CA PHE A 590 -9.41 -3.74 22.34
C PHE A 590 -8.70 -5.01 22.86
N VAL A 591 -7.73 -4.89 23.76
CA VAL A 591 -7.02 -6.06 24.32
C VAL A 591 -7.94 -6.95 25.14
N THR A 592 -8.85 -6.38 25.95
CA THR A 592 -9.85 -7.15 26.70
C THR A 592 -10.76 -7.94 25.75
N GLU A 593 -11.42 -7.26 24.80
CA GLU A 593 -12.35 -7.89 23.86
C GLU A 593 -11.67 -8.97 22.99
N VAL A 594 -10.40 -8.78 22.61
CA VAL A 594 -9.62 -9.81 21.88
C VAL A 594 -9.32 -11.01 22.78
N LEU A 595 -8.87 -10.80 24.01
CA LEU A 595 -8.54 -11.89 24.93
C LEU A 595 -9.77 -12.75 25.29
N ASP A 596 -10.95 -12.13 25.40
CA ASP A 596 -12.20 -12.84 25.70
C ASP A 596 -12.70 -13.75 24.56
N VAL A 597 -12.21 -13.56 23.31
CA VAL A 597 -12.65 -14.34 22.13
C VAL A 597 -11.58 -15.27 21.53
N ILE A 598 -10.31 -15.19 21.94
CA ILE A 598 -9.23 -16.05 21.44
C ILE A 598 -8.89 -17.18 22.41
N ALA A 599 -8.41 -18.30 21.87
CA ALA A 599 -7.91 -19.43 22.64
C ALA A 599 -6.69 -20.09 21.95
N PRO A 600 -5.84 -20.83 22.68
CA PRO A 600 -4.75 -21.59 22.08
C PRO A 600 -5.21 -22.68 21.08
N PRO A 601 -4.36 -23.10 20.13
CA PRO A 601 -2.97 -22.69 19.93
C PRO A 601 -2.84 -21.38 19.14
N TYR A 602 -1.92 -20.51 19.58
CA TYR A 602 -1.58 -19.28 18.88
C TYR A 602 -0.50 -19.51 17.81
N THR A 603 -0.41 -18.63 16.81
CA THR A 603 0.68 -18.60 15.82
C THR A 603 1.83 -17.71 16.28
N SER A 604 3.05 -17.96 15.79
CA SER A 604 4.23 -17.13 16.06
C SER A 604 4.00 -15.66 15.75
N ASP A 605 3.41 -15.39 14.58
CA ASP A 605 3.32 -14.06 14.01
C ASP A 605 2.29 -13.21 14.78
N PHE A 606 1.22 -13.85 15.26
CA PHE A 606 0.27 -13.22 16.18
C PHE A 606 0.94 -12.90 17.53
N VAL A 607 1.66 -13.85 18.13
CA VAL A 607 2.37 -13.64 19.39
C VAL A 607 3.42 -12.53 19.27
N GLN A 608 4.19 -12.49 18.19
CA GLN A 608 5.21 -11.48 17.93
C GLN A 608 4.64 -10.05 17.79
N LEU A 609 3.41 -9.91 17.28
CA LEU A 609 2.71 -8.63 17.17
C LEU A 609 1.94 -8.23 18.44
N PHE A 610 1.29 -9.19 19.10
CA PHE A 610 0.37 -8.94 20.22
C PHE A 610 1.08 -8.89 21.58
N LEU A 611 2.10 -9.73 21.81
CA LEU A 611 2.82 -9.77 23.10
C LEU A 611 3.43 -8.40 23.49
N PRO A 612 4.08 -7.63 22.59
CA PRO A 612 4.62 -6.30 22.94
C PRO A 612 3.55 -5.27 23.36
N ILE A 613 2.28 -5.47 22.97
CA ILE A 613 1.16 -4.62 23.42
C ILE A 613 0.83 -4.95 24.89
N LEU A 614 0.83 -6.24 25.25
CA LEU A 614 0.52 -6.73 26.60
C LEU A 614 1.68 -6.56 27.59
N GLU A 615 2.92 -6.44 27.12
CA GLU A 615 4.08 -6.12 27.98
C GLU A 615 4.08 -4.66 28.48
N ASN A 616 3.17 -3.80 27.99
CA ASN A 616 2.99 -2.45 28.50
C ASN A 616 2.11 -2.45 29.77
N ASP A 617 2.73 -2.20 30.92
CA ASP A 617 2.08 -2.18 32.25
C ASP A 617 0.86 -1.26 32.34
N SER A 618 0.80 -0.17 31.56
CA SER A 618 -0.35 0.76 31.55
C SER A 618 -1.62 0.18 30.94
N ILE A 619 -1.46 -0.87 30.12
CA ILE A 619 -2.54 -1.68 29.54
C ILE A 619 -2.80 -2.86 30.48
N ALA A 620 -1.82 -3.75 30.63
CA ALA A 620 -1.98 -5.02 31.35
C ALA A 620 -2.32 -4.84 32.83
N GLY A 621 -1.72 -3.88 33.53
CA GLY A 621 -1.87 -3.70 34.99
C GLY A 621 -3.27 -3.33 35.47
N THR A 622 -4.21 -3.08 34.55
CA THR A 622 -5.61 -2.70 34.83
C THR A 622 -6.65 -3.63 34.22
N ILE A 623 -6.23 -4.58 33.37
CA ILE A 623 -7.07 -5.68 32.88
C ILE A 623 -7.10 -6.83 33.90
N LYS A 624 -6.03 -6.97 34.69
CA LYS A 624 -5.89 -7.97 35.76
C LYS A 624 -7.04 -7.86 36.77
N THR A 625 -7.96 -8.81 36.71
CA THR A 625 -9.00 -9.02 37.72
C THR A 625 -8.42 -9.80 38.90
N GLU A 626 -8.81 -9.44 40.13
CA GLU A 626 -8.45 -10.20 41.33
C GLU A 626 -9.28 -11.50 41.39
N GLY A 627 -8.83 -12.55 40.70
CA GLY A 627 -9.53 -13.84 40.58
C GLY A 627 -8.69 -14.97 39.96
N GLU A 628 -9.27 -16.17 39.83
CA GLU A 628 -8.56 -17.39 39.36
C GLU A 628 -8.27 -17.43 37.85
N HIS A 629 -8.90 -16.57 37.04
CA HIS A 629 -8.72 -16.49 35.59
C HIS A 629 -8.37 -15.05 35.15
N ASP A 630 -7.07 -14.73 35.15
CA ASP A 630 -6.51 -13.53 34.52
C ASP A 630 -6.06 -13.89 33.09
N PRO A 631 -6.81 -13.49 32.04
CA PRO A 631 -6.51 -13.89 30.66
C PRO A 631 -5.19 -13.31 30.14
N VAL A 632 -4.74 -12.17 30.69
CA VAL A 632 -3.43 -11.58 30.34
C VAL A 632 -2.30 -12.46 30.85
N THR A 633 -2.38 -12.92 32.11
CA THR A 633 -1.36 -13.82 32.68
C THR A 633 -1.41 -15.20 32.03
N GLU A 634 -2.59 -15.73 31.69
CA GLU A 634 -2.72 -17.00 30.95
C GLU A 634 -2.08 -16.91 29.56
N PHE A 635 -2.34 -15.84 28.80
CA PHE A 635 -1.72 -15.60 27.50
C PHE A 635 -0.18 -15.50 27.60
N ILE A 636 0.34 -14.72 28.56
CA ILE A 636 1.79 -14.56 28.77
C ILE A 636 2.43 -15.89 29.22
N ALA A 637 1.75 -16.67 30.06
CA ALA A 637 2.23 -17.99 30.47
C ALA A 637 2.30 -18.96 29.28
N HIS A 638 1.29 -18.98 28.41
CA HIS A 638 1.29 -19.76 27.18
C HIS A 638 2.42 -19.32 26.24
N CYS A 639 2.64 -18.01 26.08
CA CYS A 639 3.72 -17.50 25.24
C CYS A 639 5.09 -17.98 25.73
N LYS A 640 5.34 -17.91 27.05
CA LYS A 640 6.60 -18.35 27.67
C LYS A 640 6.80 -19.87 27.66
N SER A 641 5.74 -20.68 27.65
CA SER A 641 5.87 -22.14 27.60
C SER A 641 6.04 -22.69 26.19
N ASN A 642 5.50 -22.00 25.17
CA ASN A 642 5.38 -22.55 23.81
C ASN A 642 6.27 -21.84 22.77
N PHE A 643 6.79 -20.64 23.05
CA PHE A 643 7.62 -19.89 22.13
C PHE A 643 8.99 -19.57 22.73
N ILE A 644 10.05 -19.84 21.98
CA ILE A 644 11.39 -19.34 22.28
C ILE A 644 11.49 -17.96 21.65
N LEU A 645 11.54 -16.91 22.48
CA LEU A 645 11.85 -15.56 22.02
C LEU A 645 13.29 -15.53 21.48
N VAL A 646 13.41 -15.55 20.16
CA VAL A 646 14.67 -15.29 19.45
C VAL A 646 14.70 -13.80 19.13
N ASN A 647 15.56 -13.06 19.83
CA ASN A 647 15.80 -11.63 19.61
C ASN A 647 16.57 -11.36 18.31
#